data_AF-K1RAD9-F1
#
_entry.id   AF-K1RAD9-F1
#
_cell.length_a   1.000
_cell.length_b   1.000
_cell.length_c   1.000
_cell.angle_alpha   90.00
_cell.angle_beta   90.00
_cell.angle_gamma   90.00
#
_symmetry.space_group_name_H-M   'P 1'
#
loop_
_entity.id
_entity.type
_entity.pdbx_description
1 polymer ?
#
loop_
_entity_poly.entity_id
_entity_poly.type
_entity_poly.pdbx_seq_one_letter_code
_entity_poly.pdbx_strand_id
1 'polypeptide(L)'
;TGPWVPAPGRATKGQKVSWQGPTHRLEINTPKDGLNMEDLSTDEEERVHGQMKNYEKKIENLMSEMGSLKNEVELQHSQRELEKREEMLETSRHVMDVQERELEETKDELSMAEHENHLLRKSMEMLSEEANVNRCDVQALSNEREKLMKKLIEVEMDGQAAVKQVNEMREGFRRLREDNRITSSDYNRMIKQKDSLLEKLTDFEATNRALRRLLREQHQAETAAIRLGEQRDLLMRRLGEADRFNERLKIELRDRDLMVAELRSQLAAQRTIESTRAQDKIEIEHLQELVSRAKEKADRDKEALKKATRVQKQRAEKSQDALEKMSVQLMERDAQLEDLRSQLELMGPRYDKMSKEKSQLLAENSALKTRMGELESLMDQVENSSKSQQASVSVQLHEMQGENSVLKVENERLKTSIQTIERKFQQADEELVQLRGNLKQYENLVEEYKAQMNKSRREADDTMVQLVEEKKNTEYIAQESEIELEKVKVRLHQRLQELEPLPDMLKSTELKLYESQERMLLYEKKNTENTKLIAELTAKVEHVTDQLEQNRNRFHEAQDENRLMLSKLESLERKLRDADEQNRELMASVAKREEGLHQNNLRLEEKSRENASLTRQLENALSDIRRQTEQTRDKALQKERTYQTRITDLESQMSQCRAEIARLKREKEENERKFNSRLYDLKDRLEQSHSTNRSMQNYVQFLKNSYANVFGDSNVSYPSTPLNSGNPQF
;
A
#
# COMPACT_ATOMS: atom_id res chain seq x y z
N THR A 1 29.56 -19.93 -22.72
CA THR A 1 29.66 -20.62 -21.42
C THR A 1 28.33 -21.31 -21.17
N GLY A 2 28.33 -22.64 -21.13
CA GLY A 2 27.11 -23.47 -21.30
C GLY A 2 26.14 -23.48 -20.12
N PRO A 3 24.92 -24.05 -20.29
CA PRO A 3 23.93 -24.16 -19.24
C PRO A 3 24.23 -25.38 -18.34
N TRP A 4 24.34 -25.13 -17.04
CA TRP A 4 24.57 -26.16 -16.02
C TRP A 4 23.24 -26.85 -15.68
N VAL A 5 23.19 -28.17 -15.91
CA VAL A 5 22.09 -29.07 -15.52
C VAL A 5 22.56 -29.90 -14.33
N PRO A 6 21.82 -29.99 -13.21
CA PRO A 6 22.18 -30.90 -12.13
C PRO A 6 21.84 -32.36 -12.51
N ALA A 7 22.74 -33.27 -12.14
CA ALA A 7 22.65 -34.69 -12.43
C ALA A 7 21.45 -35.39 -11.74
N PRO A 8 20.90 -36.47 -12.32
CA PRO A 8 19.84 -37.25 -11.69
C PRO A 8 20.43 -38.04 -10.51
N GLY A 9 19.95 -37.74 -9.30
CA GLY A 9 20.30 -38.47 -8.09
C GLY A 9 19.96 -39.96 -8.22
N ARG A 10 20.96 -40.80 -7.98
CA ARG A 10 20.84 -42.27 -7.96
C ARG A 10 19.79 -42.69 -6.95
N ALA A 11 18.83 -43.50 -7.41
CA ALA A 11 17.97 -44.30 -6.57
C ALA A 11 18.80 -45.26 -5.71
N THR A 12 18.82 -45.06 -4.39
CA THR A 12 19.11 -46.12 -3.43
C THR A 12 17.86 -46.97 -3.27
N LYS A 13 17.98 -48.21 -3.73
CA LYS A 13 16.97 -49.27 -3.62
C LYS A 13 16.47 -49.37 -2.18
N GLY A 14 15.15 -49.47 -2.06
CA GLY A 14 14.44 -49.59 -0.80
C GLY A 14 14.97 -50.71 0.09
N GLN A 15 15.09 -50.38 1.38
CA GLN A 15 15.06 -51.35 2.44
C GLN A 15 13.65 -51.33 3.03
N LYS A 16 12.92 -52.41 2.80
CA LYS A 16 11.58 -52.69 3.33
C LYS A 16 11.72 -52.86 4.84
N VAL A 17 11.56 -51.78 5.61
CA VAL A 17 11.49 -51.88 7.09
C VAL A 17 10.05 -52.22 7.45
N SER A 18 9.77 -53.52 7.48
CA SER A 18 8.65 -54.08 8.21
C SER A 18 8.81 -53.74 9.69
N TRP A 19 7.76 -53.21 10.31
CA TRP A 19 7.60 -53.27 11.76
C TRP A 19 7.41 -54.75 12.16
N GLN A 20 8.49 -55.51 12.20
CA GLN A 20 8.62 -56.61 13.13
C GLN A 20 9.11 -55.99 14.42
N GLY A 21 8.16 -55.56 15.25
CA GLY A 21 8.46 -55.40 16.67
C GLY A 21 9.02 -56.74 17.18
N PRO A 22 9.90 -56.74 18.19
CA PRO A 22 10.24 -57.97 18.87
C PRO A 22 8.94 -58.58 19.40
N THR A 23 8.43 -59.61 18.73
CA THR A 23 7.50 -60.57 19.33
C THR A 23 8.30 -61.38 20.35
N HIS A 24 8.80 -60.70 21.38
CA HIS A 24 8.95 -61.32 22.68
C HIS A 24 7.54 -61.42 23.24
N ARG A 25 6.90 -62.52 22.83
CA ARG A 25 5.99 -63.29 23.67
C ARG A 25 6.45 -63.08 25.11
N LEU A 26 5.67 -62.34 25.88
CA LEU A 26 5.77 -62.39 27.34
C LEU A 26 5.50 -63.86 27.68
N GLU A 27 6.56 -64.65 27.79
CA GLU A 27 6.51 -65.86 28.57
C GLU A 27 6.15 -65.39 29.97
N ILE A 28 4.88 -65.62 30.32
CA ILE A 28 4.41 -65.59 31.70
C ILE A 28 5.15 -66.73 32.40
N ASN A 29 6.41 -66.50 32.74
CA ASN A 29 7.06 -67.22 33.81
C ASN A 29 6.43 -66.66 35.07
N THR A 30 5.44 -67.40 35.58
CA THR A 30 4.95 -67.25 36.94
C THR A 30 6.16 -67.35 37.88
N PRO A 31 6.55 -66.28 38.59
CA PRO A 31 7.34 -66.46 39.79
C PRO A 31 6.39 -67.14 40.77
N LYS A 32 6.64 -68.42 41.03
CA LYS A 32 6.22 -69.03 42.28
C LYS A 32 7.04 -68.34 43.38
N ASP A 33 6.51 -67.21 43.84
CA ASP A 33 6.68 -66.68 45.19
C ASP A 33 5.65 -65.56 45.36
N GLY A 34 4.67 -65.81 46.22
CA GLY A 34 3.64 -64.83 46.55
C GLY A 34 4.26 -63.64 47.28
N LEU A 35 4.14 -62.45 46.70
CA LEU A 35 4.31 -61.21 47.44
C LEU A 35 2.92 -60.72 47.87
N ASN A 36 2.65 -60.91 49.16
CA ASN A 36 1.47 -60.46 49.89
C ASN A 36 1.30 -58.94 49.76
N MET A 37 0.12 -58.50 49.30
CA MET A 37 -0.35 -57.10 49.36
C MET A 37 -0.87 -56.70 50.76
N GLU A 38 -0.47 -57.42 51.81
CA GLU A 38 -0.93 -57.20 53.20
C GLU A 38 0.15 -56.52 54.08
N ASP A 39 1.22 -55.99 53.48
CA ASP A 39 2.34 -55.37 54.22
C ASP A 39 2.63 -53.90 53.81
N LEU A 40 1.59 -53.16 53.42
CA LEU A 40 1.60 -51.69 53.38
C LEU A 40 0.60 -51.17 54.40
N SER A 41 1.07 -50.34 55.35
CA SER A 41 0.18 -49.71 56.34
C SER A 41 -0.76 -48.69 55.65
N THR A 42 -1.96 -48.52 56.19
CA THR A 42 -3.01 -47.61 55.68
C THR A 42 -2.54 -46.16 55.50
N ASP A 43 -1.52 -45.72 56.26
CA ASP A 43 -0.92 -44.38 56.14
C ASP A 43 -0.04 -44.22 54.88
N GLU A 44 0.61 -45.31 54.44
CA GLU A 44 1.45 -45.30 53.24
C GLU A 44 0.56 -45.26 51.97
N GLU A 45 -0.59 -45.95 52.00
CA GLU A 45 -1.59 -45.91 50.93
C GLU A 45 -2.24 -44.52 50.78
N GLU A 46 -2.62 -43.86 51.88
CA GLU A 46 -3.20 -42.50 51.83
C GLU A 46 -2.20 -41.46 51.30
N ARG A 47 -0.91 -41.56 51.68
CA ARG A 47 0.13 -40.66 51.17
C ARG A 47 0.35 -40.84 49.67
N VAL A 48 0.38 -42.08 49.19
CA VAL A 48 0.50 -42.40 47.77
C VAL A 48 -0.73 -41.90 46.99
N HIS A 49 -1.95 -42.05 47.53
CA HIS A 49 -3.17 -41.51 46.92
C HIS A 49 -3.19 -39.97 46.88
N GLY A 50 -2.71 -39.29 47.94
CA GLY A 50 -2.58 -37.83 47.96
C GLY A 50 -1.57 -37.30 46.94
N GLN A 51 -0.44 -37.99 46.79
CA GLN A 51 0.53 -37.69 45.72
C GLN A 51 -0.07 -37.96 44.34
N MET A 52 -0.77 -39.08 44.16
CA MET A 52 -1.46 -39.43 42.91
C MET A 52 -2.48 -38.34 42.51
N LYS A 53 -3.29 -37.86 43.45
CA LYS A 53 -4.25 -36.76 43.22
C LYS A 53 -3.58 -35.43 42.87
N ASN A 54 -2.42 -35.14 43.45
CA ASN A 54 -1.62 -33.97 43.07
C ASN A 54 -1.02 -34.11 41.66
N TYR A 55 -0.59 -35.32 41.28
CA TYR A 55 -0.15 -35.61 39.92
C TYR A 55 -1.31 -35.53 38.92
N GLU A 56 -2.49 -36.05 39.24
CA GLU A 56 -3.72 -35.93 38.43
C GLU A 56 -4.07 -34.46 38.17
N LYS A 57 -4.09 -33.63 39.21
CA LYS A 57 -4.37 -32.20 39.07
C LYS A 57 -3.30 -31.48 38.23
N LYS A 58 -2.03 -31.88 38.36
CA LYS A 58 -0.94 -31.33 37.54
C LYS A 58 -1.06 -31.76 36.08
N ILE A 59 -1.51 -33.00 35.83
CA ILE A 59 -1.83 -33.51 34.50
C ILE A 59 -3.03 -32.75 33.90
N GLU A 60 -4.10 -32.49 34.66
CA GLU A 60 -5.26 -31.71 34.19
C GLU A 60 -4.89 -30.27 33.83
N ASN A 61 -4.07 -29.61 34.65
CA ASN A 61 -3.58 -28.26 34.35
C ASN A 61 -2.71 -28.26 33.09
N LEU A 62 -1.78 -29.22 32.96
CA LEU A 62 -0.96 -29.36 31.76
C LEU A 62 -1.81 -29.71 30.53
N MET A 63 -2.83 -30.54 30.65
CA MET A 63 -3.79 -30.84 29.57
C MET A 63 -4.54 -29.60 29.12
N SER A 64 -4.91 -28.72 30.05
CA SER A 64 -5.61 -27.46 29.77
C SER A 64 -4.69 -26.42 29.12
N GLU A 65 -3.44 -26.29 29.60
CA GLU A 65 -2.41 -25.45 28.99
C GLU A 65 -2.02 -25.97 27.60
N MET A 66 -1.84 -27.28 27.44
CA MET A 66 -1.62 -27.92 26.14
C MET A 66 -2.80 -27.71 25.20
N GLY A 67 -4.04 -27.76 25.71
CA GLY A 67 -5.23 -27.44 24.93
C GLY A 67 -5.27 -25.97 24.48
N SER A 68 -4.84 -25.04 25.34
CA SER A 68 -4.78 -23.62 25.02
C SER A 68 -3.65 -23.30 24.04
N LEU A 69 -2.45 -23.85 24.24
CA LEU A 69 -1.31 -23.70 23.32
C LEU A 69 -1.59 -24.34 21.96
N LYS A 70 -2.27 -25.49 21.96
CA LYS A 70 -2.75 -26.09 20.72
C LYS A 70 -3.68 -25.13 19.99
N ASN A 71 -4.71 -24.61 20.65
CA ASN A 71 -5.62 -23.63 20.04
C ASN A 71 -4.88 -22.38 19.52
N GLU A 72 -3.86 -21.90 20.25
CA GLU A 72 -3.02 -20.77 19.84
C GLU A 72 -2.20 -21.08 18.57
N VAL A 73 -1.58 -22.26 18.48
CA VAL A 73 -0.84 -22.69 17.28
C VAL A 73 -1.78 -22.91 16.10
N GLU A 74 -2.95 -23.49 16.34
CA GLU A 74 -4.00 -23.65 15.32
C GLU A 74 -4.49 -22.28 14.81
N LEU A 75 -4.65 -21.30 15.70
CA LEU A 75 -5.00 -19.93 15.34
C LEU A 75 -3.89 -19.24 14.52
N GLN A 76 -2.63 -19.34 14.96
CA GLN A 76 -1.51 -18.72 14.25
C GLN A 76 -1.30 -19.29 12.86
N HIS A 77 -1.42 -20.61 12.71
CA HIS A 77 -1.24 -21.18 11.38
C HIS A 77 -2.47 -20.88 10.49
N SER A 78 -3.69 -20.81 11.06
CA SER A 78 -4.87 -20.33 10.33
C SER A 78 -4.71 -18.88 9.86
N GLN A 79 -4.08 -18.03 10.69
CA GLN A 79 -3.72 -16.66 10.32
C GLN A 79 -2.74 -16.65 9.13
N ARG A 80 -1.65 -17.44 9.19
CA ARG A 80 -0.65 -17.49 8.08
C ARG A 80 -1.21 -18.00 6.76
N GLU A 81 -2.14 -18.96 6.78
CA GLU A 81 -2.78 -19.41 5.53
C GLU A 81 -3.79 -18.41 5.00
N LEU A 82 -4.48 -17.72 5.90
CA LEU A 82 -5.37 -16.63 5.54
C LEU A 82 -4.57 -15.48 4.88
N GLU A 83 -3.41 -15.13 5.44
CA GLU A 83 -2.46 -14.18 4.85
C GLU A 83 -2.00 -14.61 3.44
N LYS A 84 -1.53 -15.86 3.26
CA LYS A 84 -1.11 -16.36 1.94
C LYS A 84 -2.22 -16.34 0.89
N ARG A 85 -3.45 -16.65 1.31
CA ARG A 85 -4.59 -16.59 0.41
C ARG A 85 -5.04 -15.18 0.12
N GLU A 86 -4.93 -14.27 1.09
CA GLU A 86 -5.15 -12.85 0.87
C GLU A 86 -4.15 -12.33 -0.17
N GLU A 87 -2.86 -12.69 -0.08
CA GLU A 87 -1.85 -12.36 -1.09
C GLU A 87 -2.20 -12.92 -2.49
N MET A 88 -2.66 -14.17 -2.59
CA MET A 88 -3.08 -14.74 -3.87
C MET A 88 -4.36 -14.10 -4.43
N LEU A 89 -5.31 -13.76 -3.57
CA LEU A 89 -6.52 -13.03 -3.98
C LEU A 89 -6.18 -11.61 -4.39
N GLU A 90 -5.22 -10.97 -3.74
CA GLU A 90 -4.76 -9.62 -4.06
C GLU A 90 -4.02 -9.61 -5.40
N THR A 91 -3.15 -10.58 -5.68
CA THR A 91 -2.51 -10.73 -7.00
C THR A 91 -3.54 -11.04 -8.10
N SER A 92 -4.51 -11.92 -7.85
CA SER A 92 -5.58 -12.21 -8.81
C SER A 92 -6.49 -11.01 -9.04
N ARG A 93 -6.83 -10.25 -7.99
CA ARG A 93 -7.58 -9.00 -8.10
C ARG A 93 -6.79 -7.98 -8.89
N HIS A 94 -5.49 -7.83 -8.63
CA HIS A 94 -4.63 -6.93 -9.38
C HIS A 94 -4.62 -7.26 -10.88
N VAL A 95 -4.53 -8.53 -11.25
CA VAL A 95 -4.58 -8.97 -12.66
C VAL A 95 -5.94 -8.67 -13.30
N MET A 96 -7.05 -8.93 -12.60
CA MET A 96 -8.38 -8.57 -13.11
C MET A 96 -8.54 -7.05 -13.24
N ASP A 97 -8.07 -6.27 -12.26
CA ASP A 97 -8.11 -4.81 -12.31
C ASP A 97 -7.27 -4.26 -13.47
N VAL A 98 -6.14 -4.92 -13.82
CA VAL A 98 -5.34 -4.57 -15.01
C VAL A 98 -6.11 -4.89 -16.29
N GLN A 99 -6.72 -6.07 -16.40
CA GLN A 99 -7.49 -6.45 -17.58
C GLN A 99 -8.76 -5.60 -17.76
N GLU A 100 -9.44 -5.24 -16.67
CA GLU A 100 -10.58 -4.31 -16.69
C GLU A 100 -10.13 -2.92 -17.15
N ARG A 101 -8.97 -2.44 -16.71
CA ARG A 101 -8.39 -1.17 -17.19
C ARG A 101 -8.06 -1.23 -18.68
N GLU A 102 -7.39 -2.29 -19.15
CA GLU A 102 -7.07 -2.46 -20.57
C GLU A 102 -8.34 -2.56 -21.45
N LEU A 103 -9.39 -3.24 -20.96
CA LEU A 103 -10.67 -3.31 -21.66
C LEU A 103 -11.39 -1.95 -21.71
N GLU A 104 -11.35 -1.17 -20.63
CA GLU A 104 -11.94 0.17 -20.63
C GLU A 104 -11.14 1.12 -21.53
N GLU A 105 -9.79 1.04 -21.53
CA GLU A 105 -8.93 1.80 -22.44
C GLU A 105 -9.24 1.48 -23.91
N THR A 106 -9.34 0.19 -24.28
CA THR A 106 -9.68 -0.20 -25.67
C THR A 106 -11.11 0.18 -26.07
N LYS A 107 -12.06 0.18 -25.12
CA LYS A 107 -13.43 0.66 -25.34
C LYS A 107 -13.48 2.17 -25.55
N ASP A 108 -12.71 2.94 -24.78
CA ASP A 108 -12.58 4.38 -24.95
C ASP A 108 -11.92 4.72 -26.30
N GLU A 109 -10.86 4.00 -26.68
CA GLU A 109 -10.23 4.11 -28.00
C GLU A 109 -11.21 3.82 -29.14
N LEU A 110 -12.01 2.76 -29.03
CA LEU A 110 -13.03 2.42 -30.01
C LEU A 110 -14.11 3.51 -30.10
N SER A 111 -14.59 4.02 -28.96
CA SER A 111 -15.57 5.10 -28.91
C SER A 111 -15.03 6.39 -29.54
N MET A 112 -13.77 6.74 -29.30
CA MET A 112 -13.11 7.87 -29.96
C MET A 112 -13.01 7.65 -31.48
N ALA A 113 -12.61 6.46 -31.92
CA ALA A 113 -12.51 6.11 -33.35
C ALA A 113 -13.88 6.09 -34.07
N GLU A 114 -14.94 5.66 -33.39
CA GLU A 114 -16.32 5.72 -33.90
C GLU A 114 -16.80 7.18 -34.01
N HIS A 115 -16.50 8.00 -33.02
CA HIS A 115 -16.82 9.43 -33.03
C HIS A 115 -16.09 10.16 -34.18
N GLU A 116 -14.80 9.89 -34.37
CA GLU A 116 -14.03 10.42 -35.50
C GLU A 116 -14.59 9.96 -36.86
N ASN A 117 -14.94 8.67 -37.00
CA ASN A 117 -15.60 8.17 -38.21
C ASN A 117 -16.94 8.86 -38.47
N HIS A 118 -17.73 9.12 -37.43
CA HIS A 118 -18.99 9.84 -37.56
C HIS A 118 -18.76 11.27 -38.07
N LEU A 119 -17.78 11.99 -37.51
CA LEU A 119 -17.42 13.34 -37.95
C LEU A 119 -16.90 13.34 -39.40
N LEU A 120 -16.08 12.36 -39.78
CA LEU A 120 -15.58 12.22 -41.16
C LEU A 120 -16.72 11.95 -42.15
N ARG A 121 -17.67 11.06 -41.82
CA ARG A 121 -18.85 10.81 -42.64
C ARG A 121 -19.69 12.07 -42.83
N LYS A 122 -19.95 12.81 -41.74
CA LYS A 122 -20.68 14.08 -41.80
C LYS A 122 -19.94 15.13 -42.63
N SER A 123 -18.62 15.24 -42.48
CA SER A 123 -17.81 16.13 -43.30
C SER A 123 -17.86 15.76 -44.78
N MET A 124 -17.85 14.47 -45.11
CA MET A 124 -17.91 13.98 -46.48
C MET A 124 -19.29 14.20 -47.12
N GLU A 125 -20.36 14.07 -46.32
CA GLU A 125 -21.73 14.40 -46.74
C GLU A 125 -21.87 15.90 -47.04
N MET A 126 -21.41 16.77 -46.15
CA MET A 126 -21.40 18.23 -46.36
C MET A 126 -20.64 18.63 -47.63
N LEU A 127 -19.46 18.04 -47.87
CA LEU A 127 -18.68 18.29 -49.09
C LEU A 127 -19.41 17.80 -50.35
N SER A 128 -20.12 16.68 -50.27
CA SER A 128 -20.93 16.17 -51.38
C SER A 128 -22.12 17.08 -51.67
N GLU A 129 -22.80 17.58 -50.64
CA GLU A 129 -23.89 18.54 -50.77
C GLU A 129 -23.42 19.86 -51.38
N GLU A 130 -22.30 20.40 -50.89
CA GLU A 130 -21.69 21.63 -51.44
C GLU A 130 -21.28 21.44 -52.91
N ALA A 131 -20.69 20.31 -53.27
CA ALA A 131 -20.36 19.98 -54.65
C ALA A 131 -21.61 19.87 -55.56
N ASN A 132 -22.72 19.36 -55.03
CA ASN A 132 -23.99 19.29 -55.75
C ASN A 132 -24.63 20.66 -55.95
N VAL A 133 -24.64 21.51 -54.92
CA VAL A 133 -25.13 22.90 -55.01
C VAL A 133 -24.33 23.68 -56.04
N ASN A 134 -22.99 23.62 -55.98
CA ASN A 134 -22.12 24.26 -56.95
C ASN A 134 -22.40 23.78 -58.39
N ARG A 135 -22.67 22.48 -58.58
CA ARG A 135 -23.02 21.94 -59.90
C ARG A 135 -24.37 22.46 -60.39
N CYS A 136 -25.38 22.54 -59.52
CA CYS A 136 -26.68 23.11 -59.83
C CYS A 136 -26.57 24.60 -60.23
N ASP A 137 -25.77 25.38 -59.51
CA ASP A 137 -25.56 26.81 -59.78
C ASP A 137 -24.87 27.03 -61.13
N VAL A 138 -23.82 26.25 -61.44
CA VAL A 138 -23.16 26.30 -62.75
C VAL A 138 -24.13 25.94 -63.88
N GLN A 139 -25.00 24.95 -63.67
CA GLN A 139 -26.01 24.58 -64.67
C GLN A 139 -27.07 25.67 -64.85
N ALA A 140 -27.52 26.31 -63.76
CA ALA A 140 -28.48 27.41 -63.81
C ALA A 140 -27.91 28.60 -64.60
N LEU A 141 -26.67 28.99 -64.33
CA LEU A 141 -25.96 30.06 -65.06
C LEU A 141 -25.78 29.72 -66.55
N SER A 142 -25.49 28.45 -66.87
CA SER A 142 -25.41 28.02 -68.27
C SER A 142 -26.77 28.15 -68.99
N ASN A 143 -27.85 27.74 -68.32
CA ASN A 143 -29.21 27.84 -68.87
C ASN A 143 -29.65 29.30 -69.08
N GLU A 144 -29.30 30.20 -68.16
CA GLU A 144 -29.55 31.64 -68.31
C GLU A 144 -28.76 32.24 -69.48
N ARG A 145 -27.47 31.88 -69.61
CA ARG A 145 -26.63 32.29 -70.73
C ARG A 145 -27.21 31.88 -72.07
N GLU A 146 -27.71 30.64 -72.18
CA GLU A 146 -28.37 30.16 -73.38
C GLU A 146 -29.66 30.90 -73.70
N LYS A 147 -30.50 31.21 -72.69
CA LYS A 147 -31.73 32.00 -72.89
C LYS A 147 -31.43 33.40 -73.43
N LEU A 148 -30.45 34.09 -72.85
CA LEU A 148 -29.98 35.39 -73.32
C LEU A 148 -29.44 35.32 -74.75
N MET A 149 -28.63 34.30 -75.05
CA MET A 149 -28.06 34.08 -76.38
C MET A 149 -29.15 33.82 -77.43
N LYS A 150 -30.13 32.95 -77.13
CA LYS A 150 -31.27 32.68 -78.02
C LYS A 150 -32.05 33.96 -78.30
N LYS A 151 -32.34 34.76 -77.26
CA LYS A 151 -33.08 36.01 -77.44
C LYS A 151 -32.28 37.06 -78.23
N LEU A 152 -30.97 37.10 -78.08
CA LEU A 152 -30.09 37.97 -78.87
C LEU A 152 -30.17 37.60 -80.36
N ILE A 153 -30.10 36.31 -80.68
CA ILE A 153 -30.24 35.80 -82.05
C ILE A 153 -31.61 36.16 -82.62
N GLU A 154 -32.70 35.98 -81.87
CA GLU A 154 -34.06 36.36 -82.31
C GLU A 154 -34.17 37.85 -82.63
N VAL A 155 -33.62 38.72 -81.78
CA VAL A 155 -33.60 40.17 -82.04
C VAL A 155 -32.82 40.49 -83.31
N GLU A 156 -31.70 39.81 -83.54
CA GLU A 156 -30.90 40.00 -84.75
C GLU A 156 -31.63 39.51 -86.01
N MET A 157 -32.33 38.37 -85.93
CA MET A 157 -33.16 37.85 -87.02
C MET A 157 -34.34 38.77 -87.37
N ASP A 158 -35.09 39.24 -86.37
CA ASP A 158 -36.21 40.17 -86.58
C ASP A 158 -35.71 41.51 -87.12
N GLY A 159 -34.55 41.98 -86.64
CA GLY A 159 -33.89 43.18 -87.14
C GLY A 159 -33.50 43.04 -88.61
N GLN A 160 -32.91 41.89 -88.99
CA GLN A 160 -32.59 41.58 -90.38
C GLN A 160 -33.85 41.49 -91.26
N ALA A 161 -34.93 40.89 -90.76
CA ALA A 161 -36.20 40.81 -91.47
C ALA A 161 -36.82 42.20 -91.72
N ALA A 162 -36.80 43.08 -90.71
CA ALA A 162 -37.22 44.48 -90.86
C ALA A 162 -36.34 45.22 -91.88
N VAL A 163 -35.01 45.08 -91.81
CA VAL A 163 -34.07 45.69 -92.78
C VAL A 163 -34.34 45.20 -94.20
N LYS A 164 -34.60 43.90 -94.39
CA LYS A 164 -34.96 43.34 -95.70
C LYS A 164 -36.23 43.99 -96.24
N GLN A 165 -37.26 44.12 -95.40
CA GLN A 165 -38.54 44.74 -95.79
C GLN A 165 -38.38 46.23 -96.14
N VAL A 166 -37.53 46.97 -95.41
CA VAL A 166 -37.15 48.36 -95.75
C VAL A 166 -36.50 48.44 -97.13
N ASN A 167 -35.57 47.52 -97.43
CA ASN A 167 -34.91 47.48 -98.73
C ASN A 167 -35.89 47.16 -99.87
N GLU A 168 -36.80 46.21 -99.69
CA GLU A 168 -37.84 45.89 -100.68
C GLU A 168 -38.79 47.07 -100.95
N MET A 169 -39.17 47.79 -99.89
CA MET A 169 -39.98 49.00 -100.01
C MET A 169 -39.21 50.13 -100.73
N ARG A 170 -37.91 50.29 -100.43
CA ARG A 170 -37.02 51.27 -101.09
C ARG A 170 -36.84 50.99 -102.58
N GLU A 171 -36.67 49.72 -102.97
CA GLU A 171 -36.63 49.31 -104.37
C GLU A 171 -37.99 49.51 -105.07
N GLY A 172 -39.10 49.24 -104.38
CA GLY A 172 -40.44 49.54 -104.86
C GLY A 172 -40.62 51.03 -105.18
N PHE A 173 -40.19 51.91 -104.27
CA PHE A 173 -40.18 53.36 -104.50
C PHE A 173 -39.25 53.80 -105.65
N ARG A 174 -38.10 53.14 -105.84
CA ARG A 174 -37.19 53.43 -106.95
C ARG A 174 -37.84 53.13 -108.31
N ARG A 175 -38.48 51.97 -108.45
CA ARG A 175 -39.22 51.59 -109.68
C ARG A 175 -40.38 52.54 -109.97
N LEU A 176 -41.16 52.89 -108.94
CA LEU A 176 -42.25 53.87 -109.04
C LEU A 176 -41.78 55.27 -109.47
N ARG A 177 -40.55 55.65 -109.10
CA ARG A 177 -39.93 56.92 -109.53
C ARG A 177 -39.48 56.88 -111.00
N GLU A 178 -39.13 55.71 -111.52
CA GLU A 178 -38.68 55.52 -112.91
C GLU A 178 -39.86 55.49 -113.91
N ASP A 179 -41.03 54.94 -113.54
CA ASP A 179 -42.18 54.73 -114.44
C ASP A 179 -43.10 55.95 -114.68
N ASN A 180 -42.93 57.09 -114.00
CA ASN A 180 -43.67 58.36 -114.16
C ASN A 180 -45.23 58.32 -114.09
N ARG A 181 -45.87 57.14 -113.91
CA ARG A 181 -47.33 56.97 -113.72
C ARG A 181 -47.61 55.89 -112.67
N ILE A 182 -48.31 56.23 -111.59
CA ILE A 182 -48.67 55.30 -110.52
C ILE A 182 -49.98 54.59 -110.88
N THR A 183 -49.97 53.25 -110.93
CA THR A 183 -51.19 52.45 -111.12
C THR A 183 -51.86 52.08 -109.79
N SER A 184 -53.16 51.78 -109.82
CA SER A 184 -53.89 51.29 -108.62
C SER A 184 -53.30 49.99 -108.05
N SER A 185 -52.74 49.13 -108.92
CA SER A 185 -51.98 47.94 -108.53
C SER A 185 -50.72 48.29 -107.72
N ASP A 186 -49.96 49.30 -108.14
CA ASP A 186 -48.76 49.74 -107.42
C ASP A 186 -49.11 50.36 -106.06
N TYR A 187 -50.20 51.11 -105.99
CA TYR A 187 -50.70 51.65 -104.72
C TYR A 187 -51.05 50.53 -103.72
N ASN A 188 -51.79 49.51 -104.17
CA ASN A 188 -52.12 48.35 -103.35
C ASN A 188 -50.88 47.54 -102.94
N ARG A 189 -49.87 47.43 -103.82
CA ARG A 189 -48.58 46.80 -103.50
C ARG A 189 -47.82 47.60 -102.43
N MET A 190 -47.83 48.93 -102.52
CA MET A 190 -47.19 49.81 -101.54
C MET A 190 -47.85 49.74 -100.17
N ILE A 191 -49.19 49.66 -100.11
CA ILE A 191 -49.92 49.44 -98.85
C ILE A 191 -49.49 48.12 -98.20
N LYS A 192 -49.49 47.01 -98.97
CA LYS A 192 -49.06 45.70 -98.46
C LYS A 192 -47.60 45.71 -97.97
N GLN A 193 -46.69 46.36 -98.69
CA GLN A 193 -45.29 46.50 -98.27
C GLN A 193 -45.14 47.34 -97.01
N LYS A 194 -45.93 48.42 -96.86
CA LYS A 194 -45.98 49.27 -95.65
C LYS A 194 -46.52 48.50 -94.45
N ASP A 195 -47.61 47.76 -94.60
CA ASP A 195 -48.22 47.00 -93.51
C ASP A 195 -47.30 45.85 -93.07
N SER A 196 -46.64 45.16 -94.01
CA SER A 196 -45.63 44.14 -93.70
C SER A 196 -44.38 44.72 -93.02
N LEU A 197 -43.95 45.93 -93.39
CA LEU A 197 -42.84 46.60 -92.70
C LEU A 197 -43.23 46.99 -91.26
N LEU A 198 -44.45 47.50 -91.05
CA LEU A 198 -44.94 47.83 -89.73
C LEU A 198 -44.99 46.58 -88.85
N GLU A 199 -45.47 45.45 -89.37
CA GLU A 199 -45.48 44.16 -88.67
C GLU A 199 -44.05 43.74 -88.25
N LYS A 200 -43.08 43.80 -89.17
CA LYS A 200 -41.67 43.45 -88.86
C LYS A 200 -41.01 44.41 -87.86
N LEU A 201 -41.36 45.69 -87.89
CA LEU A 201 -40.90 46.65 -86.89
C LEU A 201 -41.54 46.37 -85.53
N THR A 202 -42.83 46.00 -85.48
CA THR A 202 -43.48 45.61 -84.22
C THR A 202 -42.90 44.34 -83.62
N ASP A 203 -42.58 43.34 -84.45
CA ASP A 203 -41.91 42.09 -84.03
C ASP A 203 -40.53 42.41 -83.43
N PHE A 204 -39.71 43.18 -84.16
CA PHE A 204 -38.39 43.60 -83.71
C PHE A 204 -38.43 44.43 -82.42
N GLU A 205 -39.38 45.36 -82.29
CA GLU A 205 -39.57 46.15 -81.06
C GLU A 205 -40.02 45.28 -79.88
N ALA A 206 -40.83 44.25 -80.11
CA ALA A 206 -41.27 43.31 -79.08
C ALA A 206 -40.10 42.43 -78.60
N THR A 207 -39.30 41.87 -79.51
CA THR A 207 -38.15 41.04 -79.16
C THR A 207 -37.03 41.85 -78.51
N ASN A 208 -36.77 43.08 -78.96
CA ASN A 208 -35.81 43.99 -78.34
C ASN A 208 -36.25 44.43 -76.93
N ARG A 209 -37.54 44.72 -76.72
CA ARG A 209 -38.09 44.99 -75.38
C ARG A 209 -37.97 43.79 -74.44
N ALA A 210 -38.10 42.57 -74.95
CA ALA A 210 -37.89 41.35 -74.18
C ALA A 210 -36.41 41.14 -73.81
N LEU A 211 -35.47 41.35 -74.75
CA LEU A 211 -34.03 41.29 -74.47
C LEU A 211 -33.60 42.32 -73.42
N ARG A 212 -34.09 43.56 -73.52
CA ARG A 212 -33.81 44.62 -72.52
C ARG A 212 -34.39 44.31 -71.13
N ARG A 213 -35.42 43.47 -71.03
CA ARG A 213 -35.94 42.98 -69.73
C ARG A 213 -34.98 41.93 -69.16
N LEU A 214 -34.63 40.91 -69.96
CA LEU A 214 -33.68 39.86 -69.56
C LEU A 214 -32.33 40.44 -69.10
N LEU A 215 -31.78 41.43 -69.81
CA LEU A 215 -30.52 42.07 -69.42
C LEU A 215 -30.62 42.83 -68.08
N ARG A 216 -31.76 43.46 -67.80
CA ARG A 216 -31.99 44.17 -66.53
C ARG A 216 -32.14 43.19 -65.37
N GLU A 217 -32.88 42.10 -65.59
CA GLU A 217 -33.03 41.01 -64.62
C GLU A 217 -31.67 40.38 -64.31
N GLN A 218 -30.84 40.10 -65.33
CA GLN A 218 -29.49 39.56 -65.13
C GLN A 218 -28.60 40.49 -64.31
N HIS A 219 -28.61 41.79 -64.62
CA HIS A 219 -27.81 42.76 -63.89
C HIS A 219 -28.25 42.90 -62.42
N GLN A 220 -29.56 42.82 -62.15
CA GLN A 220 -30.09 42.81 -60.79
C GLN A 220 -29.67 41.56 -60.02
N ALA A 221 -29.75 40.38 -60.66
CA ALA A 221 -29.31 39.12 -60.07
C ALA A 221 -27.81 39.12 -59.76
N GLU A 222 -26.97 39.62 -60.68
CA GLU A 222 -25.52 39.74 -60.50
C GLU A 222 -25.17 40.69 -59.33
N THR A 223 -25.84 41.83 -59.25
CA THR A 223 -25.65 42.79 -58.14
C THR A 223 -26.10 42.22 -56.79
N ALA A 224 -27.11 41.35 -56.77
CA ALA A 224 -27.53 40.63 -55.57
C ALA A 224 -26.50 39.55 -55.18
N ALA A 225 -25.97 38.81 -56.16
CA ALA A 225 -24.93 37.80 -55.95
C ALA A 225 -23.63 38.39 -55.38
N ILE A 226 -23.20 39.55 -55.87
CA ILE A 226 -22.02 40.26 -55.32
C ILE A 226 -22.25 40.64 -53.85
N ARG A 227 -23.41 41.22 -53.52
CA ARG A 227 -23.76 41.57 -52.13
C ARG A 227 -23.81 40.35 -51.20
N LEU A 228 -24.35 39.24 -51.67
CA LEU A 228 -24.35 37.98 -50.93
C LEU A 228 -22.93 37.42 -50.76
N GLY A 229 -22.06 37.55 -51.76
CA GLY A 229 -20.64 37.21 -51.68
C GLY A 229 -19.90 38.01 -50.62
N GLU A 230 -20.10 39.34 -50.59
CA GLU A 230 -19.51 40.21 -49.57
C GLU A 230 -19.99 39.85 -48.15
N GLN A 231 -21.28 39.54 -47.99
CA GLN A 231 -21.82 39.07 -46.70
C GLN A 231 -21.22 37.73 -46.28
N ARG A 232 -21.08 36.77 -47.20
CA ARG A 232 -20.43 35.48 -46.95
C ARG A 232 -18.98 35.68 -46.51
N ASP A 233 -18.22 36.54 -47.18
CA ASP A 233 -16.81 36.80 -46.85
C ASP A 233 -16.64 37.49 -45.49
N LEU A 234 -17.59 38.35 -45.09
CA LEU A 234 -17.64 38.92 -43.76
C LEU A 234 -17.94 37.87 -42.69
N LEU A 235 -18.92 36.99 -42.94
CA LEU A 235 -19.25 35.90 -42.03
C LEU A 235 -18.08 34.91 -41.88
N MET A 236 -17.39 34.56 -42.97
CA MET A 236 -16.19 33.72 -42.93
C MET A 236 -15.07 34.34 -42.10
N ARG A 237 -14.84 35.65 -42.20
CA ARG A 237 -13.87 36.35 -41.34
C ARG A 237 -14.25 36.29 -39.87
N ARG A 238 -15.51 36.53 -39.53
CA ARG A 238 -16.02 36.41 -38.15
C ARG A 238 -15.91 35.00 -37.61
N LEU A 239 -16.20 34.00 -38.44
CA LEU A 239 -16.05 32.59 -38.07
C LEU A 239 -14.58 32.26 -37.77
N GLY A 240 -13.64 32.68 -38.63
CA GLY A 240 -12.21 32.47 -38.37
C GLY A 240 -11.65 33.26 -37.17
N GLU A 241 -12.23 34.41 -36.81
CA GLU A 241 -11.94 35.11 -35.56
C GLU A 241 -12.47 34.36 -34.34
N ALA A 242 -13.70 33.84 -34.41
CA ALA A 242 -14.29 33.00 -33.39
C ALA A 242 -13.51 31.69 -33.21
N ASP A 243 -13.07 31.03 -34.29
CA ASP A 243 -12.26 29.82 -34.21
C ASP A 243 -10.91 30.07 -33.54
N ARG A 244 -10.24 31.18 -33.87
CA ARG A 244 -8.99 31.59 -33.20
C ARG A 244 -9.20 31.95 -31.73
N PHE A 245 -10.36 32.50 -31.38
CA PHE A 245 -10.73 32.76 -29.99
C PHE A 245 -11.00 31.45 -29.24
N ASN A 246 -11.74 30.52 -29.84
CA ASN A 246 -12.00 29.19 -29.29
C ASN A 246 -10.71 28.40 -29.07
N GLU A 247 -9.77 28.45 -30.02
CA GLU A 247 -8.50 27.73 -29.88
C GLU A 247 -7.65 28.30 -28.74
N ARG A 248 -7.65 29.63 -28.55
CA ARG A 248 -7.02 30.25 -27.38
C ARG A 248 -7.67 29.80 -26.06
N LEU A 249 -9.00 29.79 -26.00
CA LEU A 249 -9.73 29.31 -24.82
C LEU A 249 -9.44 27.83 -24.52
N LYS A 250 -9.29 26.97 -25.54
CA LYS A 250 -8.91 25.57 -25.34
C LYS A 250 -7.50 25.43 -24.76
N ILE A 251 -6.55 26.26 -25.20
CA ILE A 251 -5.19 26.27 -24.65
C ILE A 251 -5.24 26.72 -23.18
N GLU A 252 -5.92 27.82 -22.87
CA GLU A 252 -6.10 28.29 -21.48
C GLU A 252 -6.79 27.25 -20.60
N LEU A 253 -7.77 26.50 -21.14
CA LEU A 253 -8.44 25.42 -20.42
C LEU A 253 -7.47 24.29 -20.09
N ARG A 254 -6.65 23.85 -21.06
CA ARG A 254 -5.61 22.83 -20.84
C ARG A 254 -4.59 23.27 -19.80
N ASP A 255 -4.14 24.53 -19.84
CA ASP A 255 -3.21 25.07 -18.86
C ASP A 255 -3.82 25.08 -17.45
N ARG A 256 -5.11 25.42 -17.33
CA ARG A 256 -5.82 25.32 -16.05
C ARG A 256 -6.01 23.88 -15.59
N ASP A 257 -6.30 22.94 -16.49
CA ASP A 257 -6.43 21.52 -16.13
C ASP A 257 -5.10 20.94 -15.62
N LEU A 258 -3.97 21.33 -16.25
CA LEU A 258 -2.62 20.99 -15.76
C LEU A 258 -2.37 21.56 -14.36
N MET A 259 -2.73 22.82 -14.12
CA MET A 259 -2.58 23.43 -12.79
C MET A 259 -3.46 22.75 -11.74
N VAL A 260 -4.68 22.34 -12.08
CA VAL A 260 -5.56 21.57 -11.20
C VAL A 260 -4.98 20.20 -10.89
N ALA A 261 -4.41 19.51 -11.88
CA ALA A 261 -3.74 18.22 -11.68
C ALA A 261 -2.53 18.35 -10.73
N GLU A 262 -1.73 19.41 -10.89
CA GLU A 262 -0.58 19.68 -10.03
C GLU A 262 -1.00 19.99 -8.59
N LEU A 263 -2.02 20.84 -8.39
CA LEU A 263 -2.60 21.11 -7.06
C LEU A 263 -3.17 19.83 -6.41
N ARG A 264 -3.83 18.96 -7.17
CA ARG A 264 -4.31 17.66 -6.67
C ARG A 264 -3.17 16.76 -6.22
N SER A 265 -2.07 16.72 -6.98
CA SER A 265 -0.85 15.97 -6.63
C SER A 265 -0.23 16.50 -5.32
N GLN A 266 -0.10 17.83 -5.19
CA GLN A 266 0.40 18.46 -3.97
C GLN A 266 -0.48 18.15 -2.75
N LEU A 267 -1.82 18.16 -2.93
CA LEU A 267 -2.75 17.84 -1.85
C LEU A 267 -2.68 16.37 -1.43
N ALA A 268 -2.48 15.45 -2.38
CA ALA A 268 -2.24 14.04 -2.09
C ALA A 268 -0.93 13.83 -1.31
N ALA A 269 0.14 14.53 -1.70
CA ALA A 269 1.42 14.51 -0.97
C ALA A 269 1.30 15.11 0.44
N GLN A 270 0.50 16.16 0.63
CA GLN A 270 0.20 16.68 1.98
C GLN A 270 -0.51 15.64 2.84
N ARG A 271 -1.51 14.94 2.30
CA ARG A 271 -2.25 13.91 3.05
C ARG A 271 -1.35 12.74 3.47
N THR A 272 -0.41 12.33 2.64
CA THR A 272 0.55 11.27 3.02
C THR A 272 1.47 11.75 4.14
N ILE A 273 1.97 13.00 4.08
CA ILE A 273 2.77 13.60 5.16
C ILE A 273 1.95 13.74 6.45
N GLU A 274 0.67 14.10 6.38
CA GLU A 274 -0.19 14.18 7.56
C GLU A 274 -0.44 12.81 8.18
N SER A 275 -0.63 11.78 7.36
CA SER A 275 -0.78 10.39 7.81
C SER A 275 0.49 9.88 8.52
N THR A 276 1.68 10.11 7.94
CA THR A 276 2.94 9.73 8.59
C THR A 276 3.15 10.50 9.88
N ARG A 277 2.83 11.80 9.91
CA ARG A 277 2.94 12.62 11.12
C ARG A 277 1.96 12.18 12.22
N ALA A 278 0.78 11.69 11.86
CA ALA A 278 -0.17 11.10 12.82
C ALA A 278 0.38 9.78 13.39
N GLN A 279 1.01 8.95 12.54
CA GLN A 279 1.66 7.71 12.97
C GLN A 279 2.84 7.98 13.91
N ASP A 280 3.72 8.92 13.54
CA ASP A 280 4.86 9.33 14.38
C ASP A 280 4.38 9.85 15.75
N LYS A 281 3.24 10.56 15.78
CA LYS A 281 2.65 11.05 17.03
C LYS A 281 2.23 9.89 17.95
N ILE A 282 1.58 8.86 17.39
CA ILE A 282 1.18 7.67 18.14
C ILE A 282 2.43 6.94 18.69
N GLU A 283 3.48 6.83 17.89
CA GLU A 283 4.72 6.17 18.30
C GLU A 283 5.46 6.95 19.40
N ILE A 284 5.48 8.29 19.31
CA ILE A 284 6.01 9.16 20.37
C ILE A 284 5.21 9.00 21.67
N GLU A 285 3.88 8.99 21.61
CA GLU A 285 3.02 8.78 22.78
C GLU A 285 3.29 7.42 23.44
N HIS A 286 3.44 6.36 22.63
CA HIS A 286 3.79 5.03 23.13
C HIS A 286 5.17 4.98 23.80
N LEU A 287 6.19 5.58 23.18
CA LEU A 287 7.54 5.65 23.75
C LEU A 287 7.57 6.48 25.05
N GLN A 288 6.79 7.57 25.12
CA GLN A 288 6.65 8.36 26.35
C GLN A 288 6.01 7.55 27.49
N GLU A 289 5.02 6.72 27.17
CA GLU A 289 4.37 5.84 28.15
C GLU A 289 5.35 4.77 28.67
N LEU A 290 6.12 4.14 27.77
CA LEU A 290 7.17 3.18 28.15
C LEU A 290 8.23 3.81 29.06
N VAL A 291 8.70 5.02 28.73
CA VAL A 291 9.65 5.77 29.56
C VAL A 291 9.07 6.09 30.93
N SER A 292 7.79 6.45 31.00
CA SER A 292 7.11 6.75 32.27
C SER A 292 6.99 5.52 33.15
N ARG A 293 6.58 4.37 32.58
CA ARG A 293 6.53 3.08 33.29
C ARG A 293 7.91 2.64 33.78
N ALA A 294 8.97 2.86 32.99
CA ALA A 294 10.34 2.56 33.38
C ALA A 294 10.82 3.44 34.56
N LYS A 295 10.48 4.74 34.55
CA LYS A 295 10.76 5.66 35.68
C LYS A 295 10.06 5.23 36.95
N GLU A 296 8.76 4.92 36.88
CA GLU A 296 8.00 4.43 38.04
C GLU A 296 8.60 3.14 38.62
N LYS A 297 9.01 2.21 37.75
CA LYS A 297 9.69 0.98 38.18
C LYS A 297 11.01 1.29 38.88
N ALA A 298 11.83 2.17 38.31
CA ALA A 298 13.09 2.58 38.93
C ALA A 298 12.89 3.25 40.29
N ASP A 299 11.84 4.06 40.46
CA ASP A 299 11.50 4.68 41.74
C ASP A 299 11.02 3.65 42.78
N ARG A 300 10.20 2.66 42.38
CA ARG A 300 9.82 1.52 43.24
C ARG A 300 11.04 0.72 43.69
N ASP A 301 11.96 0.42 42.76
CA ASP A 301 13.19 -0.31 43.05
C ASP A 301 14.10 0.49 44.01
N LYS A 302 14.22 1.80 43.79
CA LYS A 302 14.95 2.72 44.68
C LYS A 302 14.35 2.75 46.09
N GLU A 303 13.03 2.75 46.23
CA GLU A 303 12.37 2.67 47.53
C GLU A 303 12.54 1.31 48.21
N ALA A 304 12.47 0.23 47.44
CA ALA A 304 12.73 -1.13 47.92
C ALA A 304 14.17 -1.24 48.45
N LEU A 305 15.15 -0.71 47.71
CA LEU A 305 16.54 -0.64 48.15
C LEU A 305 16.71 0.20 49.42
N LYS A 306 16.08 1.37 49.52
CA LYS A 306 16.10 2.17 50.77
C LYS A 306 15.53 1.40 51.96
N LYS A 307 14.44 0.65 51.77
CA LYS A 307 13.85 -0.20 52.82
C LYS A 307 14.78 -1.34 53.20
N ALA A 308 15.38 -2.04 52.22
CA ALA A 308 16.36 -3.10 52.44
C ALA A 308 17.58 -2.60 53.22
N THR A 309 18.15 -1.45 52.83
CA THR A 309 19.29 -0.82 53.53
C THR A 309 18.92 -0.41 54.95
N ARG A 310 17.70 0.09 55.20
CA ARG A 310 17.22 0.38 56.57
C ARG A 310 17.11 -0.88 57.43
N VAL A 311 16.58 -1.97 56.88
CA VAL A 311 16.50 -3.27 57.56
C VAL A 311 17.90 -3.82 57.87
N GLN A 312 18.83 -3.70 56.93
CA GLN A 312 20.22 -4.14 57.12
C GLN A 312 20.95 -3.29 58.15
N LYS A 313 20.71 -1.97 58.18
CA LYS A 313 21.22 -1.06 59.22
C LYS A 313 20.68 -1.42 60.61
N GLN A 314 19.38 -1.63 60.77
CA GLN A 314 18.79 -2.05 62.04
C GLN A 314 19.28 -3.44 62.49
N ARG A 315 19.54 -4.35 61.54
CA ARG A 315 20.11 -5.67 61.86
C ARG A 315 21.57 -5.55 62.33
N ALA A 316 22.33 -4.63 61.74
CA ALA A 316 23.69 -4.32 62.18
C ALA A 316 23.71 -3.67 63.57
N GLU A 317 22.84 -2.69 63.84
CA GLU A 317 22.68 -2.06 65.16
C GLU A 317 22.30 -3.10 66.23
N LYS A 318 21.33 -3.98 65.96
CA LYS A 318 20.98 -5.08 66.89
C LYS A 318 22.12 -6.06 67.12
N SER A 319 22.95 -6.31 66.10
CA SER A 319 24.14 -7.17 66.25
C SER A 319 25.25 -6.47 67.05
N GLN A 320 25.37 -5.14 66.94
CA GLN A 320 26.27 -4.33 67.74
C GLN A 320 25.82 -4.30 69.21
N ASP A 321 24.53 -4.09 69.48
CA ASP A 321 23.97 -4.15 70.84
C ASP A 321 24.14 -5.55 71.46
N ALA A 322 24.05 -6.60 70.65
CA ALA A 322 24.31 -7.98 71.08
C ALA A 322 25.80 -8.19 71.40
N LEU A 323 26.72 -7.64 70.60
CA LEU A 323 28.16 -7.67 70.86
C LEU A 323 28.54 -6.87 72.10
N GLU A 324 27.92 -5.71 72.33
CA GLU A 324 28.18 -4.87 73.50
C GLU A 324 27.71 -5.57 74.79
N LYS A 325 26.55 -6.24 74.76
CA LYS A 325 26.09 -7.11 75.86
C LYS A 325 27.00 -8.31 76.08
N MET A 326 27.47 -8.94 75.00
CA MET A 326 28.38 -10.10 75.07
C MET A 326 29.79 -9.68 75.55
N SER A 327 30.21 -8.44 75.29
CA SER A 327 31.45 -7.83 75.76
C SER A 327 31.42 -7.56 77.28
N VAL A 328 30.30 -7.04 77.80
CA VAL A 328 30.08 -6.91 79.25
C VAL A 328 30.08 -8.29 79.93
N GLN A 329 29.43 -9.29 79.31
CA GLN A 329 29.47 -10.67 79.80
C GLN A 329 30.88 -11.29 79.71
N LEU A 330 31.68 -10.94 78.71
CA LEU A 330 33.08 -11.37 78.60
C LEU A 330 33.95 -10.75 79.70
N MET A 331 33.76 -9.48 80.05
CA MET A 331 34.48 -8.85 81.17
C MET A 331 34.11 -9.49 82.53
N GLU A 332 32.85 -9.88 82.73
CA GLU A 332 32.42 -10.64 83.92
C GLU A 332 32.97 -12.07 83.91
N ARG A 333 33.06 -12.71 82.74
CA ARG A 333 33.66 -14.05 82.59
C ARG A 333 35.18 -14.02 82.74
N ASP A 334 35.88 -12.98 82.31
CA ASP A 334 37.32 -12.82 82.47
C ASP A 334 37.71 -12.63 83.95
N ALA A 335 36.88 -11.93 84.73
CA ALA A 335 37.02 -11.87 86.19
C ALA A 335 36.80 -13.23 86.88
N GLN A 336 35.91 -14.07 86.35
CA GLN A 336 35.66 -15.45 86.82
C GLN A 336 36.71 -16.46 86.33
N LEU A 337 37.32 -16.22 85.17
CA LEU A 337 38.37 -17.06 84.58
C LEU A 337 39.72 -16.86 85.27
N GLU A 338 40.02 -15.69 85.83
CA GLU A 338 41.24 -15.49 86.64
C GLU A 338 41.17 -16.26 87.97
N ASP A 339 39.97 -16.36 88.57
CA ASP A 339 39.69 -17.18 89.76
C ASP A 339 39.74 -18.69 89.46
N LEU A 340 39.24 -19.11 88.30
CA LEU A 340 39.28 -20.52 87.85
C LEU A 340 40.63 -20.95 87.23
N ARG A 341 41.45 -20.02 86.71
CA ARG A 341 42.81 -20.29 86.21
C ARG A 341 43.75 -20.76 87.31
N SER A 342 43.56 -20.28 88.54
CA SER A 342 44.25 -20.81 89.73
C SER A 342 43.92 -22.28 90.02
N GLN A 343 42.78 -22.78 89.53
CA GLN A 343 42.30 -24.15 89.77
C GLN A 343 42.55 -25.09 88.56
N LEU A 344 42.86 -24.56 87.37
CA LEU A 344 43.00 -25.32 86.11
C LEU A 344 44.46 -25.63 85.73
N GLU A 345 45.44 -25.20 86.52
CA GLU A 345 46.85 -25.60 86.39
C GLU A 345 47.07 -27.11 86.64
N LEU A 346 46.05 -27.85 87.11
CA LEU A 346 46.10 -29.28 87.43
C LEU A 346 45.62 -30.24 86.31
N MET A 347 45.02 -29.75 85.20
CA MET A 347 44.24 -30.60 84.27
C MET A 347 44.70 -30.60 82.80
N GLY A 348 45.96 -30.25 82.52
CA GLY A 348 46.55 -30.22 81.17
C GLY A 348 46.62 -31.55 80.38
N PRO A 349 46.98 -32.71 80.97
CA PRO A 349 47.35 -33.89 80.17
C PRO A 349 46.19 -34.65 79.47
N ARG A 350 44.92 -34.27 79.70
CA ARG A 350 43.76 -34.93 79.08
C ARG A 350 43.26 -34.24 77.81
N TYR A 351 43.71 -33.01 77.53
CA TYR A 351 43.25 -32.20 76.40
C TYR A 351 43.95 -32.56 75.07
N ASP A 352 45.21 -33.00 75.13
CA ASP A 352 46.04 -33.31 73.95
C ASP A 352 45.58 -34.53 73.14
N LYS A 353 44.82 -35.45 73.76
CA LYS A 353 44.29 -36.64 73.08
C LYS A 353 43.05 -36.34 72.23
N MET A 354 42.17 -35.47 72.71
CA MET A 354 40.90 -35.13 72.04
C MET A 354 41.11 -34.17 70.85
N SER A 355 42.16 -33.36 70.88
CA SER A 355 42.49 -32.43 69.78
C SER A 355 42.96 -33.15 68.50
N LYS A 356 43.48 -34.38 68.60
CA LYS A 356 43.99 -35.13 67.44
C LYS A 356 42.89 -35.84 66.65
N GLU A 357 41.86 -36.36 67.32
CA GLU A 357 40.68 -36.98 66.67
C GLU A 357 39.80 -35.95 65.93
N LYS A 358 39.70 -34.72 66.46
CA LYS A 358 38.93 -33.62 65.84
C LYS A 358 39.51 -33.16 64.49
N SER A 359 40.82 -33.13 64.34
CA SER A 359 41.48 -32.67 63.10
C SER A 359 41.34 -33.67 61.94
N GLN A 360 41.20 -34.96 62.25
CA GLN A 360 41.08 -36.02 61.25
C GLN A 360 39.67 -36.06 60.64
N LEU A 361 38.62 -35.84 61.45
CA LEU A 361 37.23 -35.78 60.98
C LEU A 361 36.90 -34.53 60.15
N LEU A 362 37.59 -33.40 60.38
CA LEU A 362 37.41 -32.17 59.59
C LEU A 362 37.98 -32.30 58.16
N ALA A 363 39.03 -33.10 57.96
CA ALA A 363 39.62 -33.32 56.65
C ALA A 363 38.72 -34.20 55.75
N GLU A 364 38.15 -35.28 56.30
CA GLU A 364 37.22 -36.17 55.58
C GLU A 364 35.93 -35.45 55.15
N ASN A 365 35.41 -34.55 55.97
CA ASN A 365 34.21 -33.78 55.66
C ASN A 365 34.43 -32.80 54.49
N SER A 366 35.64 -32.21 54.39
CA SER A 366 35.98 -31.32 53.28
C SER A 366 36.08 -32.05 51.93
N ALA A 367 36.61 -33.28 51.92
CA ALA A 367 36.73 -34.11 50.73
C ALA A 367 35.37 -34.61 50.21
N LEU A 368 34.45 -34.97 51.11
CA LEU A 368 33.09 -35.38 50.73
C LEU A 368 32.27 -34.20 50.17
N LYS A 369 32.49 -32.98 50.66
CA LYS A 369 31.79 -31.77 50.19
C LYS A 369 32.17 -31.38 48.76
N THR A 370 33.43 -31.53 48.38
CA THR A 370 33.90 -31.27 47.00
C THR A 370 33.31 -32.29 46.02
N ARG A 371 33.25 -33.56 46.41
CA ARG A 371 32.68 -34.64 45.58
C ARG A 371 31.16 -34.53 45.39
N MET A 372 30.46 -33.97 46.37
CA MET A 372 29.03 -33.63 46.25
C MET A 372 28.79 -32.54 45.20
N GLY A 373 29.58 -31.45 45.23
CA GLY A 373 29.45 -30.35 44.27
C GLY A 373 29.76 -30.77 42.82
N GLU A 374 30.70 -31.70 42.63
CA GLU A 374 31.00 -32.26 41.30
C GLU A 374 29.84 -33.12 40.76
N LEU A 375 29.16 -33.90 41.61
CA LEU A 375 27.99 -34.71 41.21
C LEU A 375 26.74 -33.85 40.95
N GLU A 376 26.54 -32.77 41.71
CA GLU A 376 25.45 -31.81 41.49
C GLU A 376 25.61 -31.10 40.13
N SER A 377 26.82 -30.64 39.79
CA SER A 377 27.08 -30.00 38.49
C SER A 377 26.90 -30.93 37.29
N LEU A 378 27.14 -32.23 37.46
CA LEU A 378 26.98 -33.22 36.39
C LEU A 378 25.50 -33.58 36.17
N MET A 379 24.70 -33.62 37.24
CA MET A 379 23.24 -33.74 37.13
C MET A 379 22.63 -32.54 36.42
N ASP A 380 23.01 -31.32 36.78
CA ASP A 380 22.48 -30.10 36.15
C ASP A 380 22.76 -30.06 34.63
N GLN A 381 23.93 -30.54 34.19
CA GLN A 381 24.25 -30.62 32.75
C GLN A 381 23.41 -31.66 31.99
N VAL A 382 23.19 -32.84 32.59
CA VAL A 382 22.37 -33.90 31.98
C VAL A 382 20.89 -33.49 31.96
N GLU A 383 20.40 -32.87 33.02
CA GLU A 383 19.02 -32.42 33.13
C GLU A 383 18.72 -31.27 32.15
N ASN A 384 19.65 -30.32 31.99
CA ASN A 384 19.48 -29.21 31.05
C ASN A 384 19.56 -29.66 29.57
N SER A 385 20.43 -30.64 29.24
CA SER A 385 20.50 -31.19 27.89
C SER A 385 19.27 -32.02 27.51
N SER A 386 18.74 -32.81 28.46
CA SER A 386 17.49 -33.57 28.27
C SER A 386 16.27 -32.65 28.11
N LYS A 387 16.16 -31.59 28.94
CA LYS A 387 15.10 -30.57 28.81
C LYS A 387 15.16 -29.84 27.47
N SER A 388 16.36 -29.52 26.97
CA SER A 388 16.53 -28.86 25.66
C SER A 388 16.13 -29.76 24.49
N GLN A 389 16.46 -31.07 24.53
CA GLN A 389 16.05 -32.02 23.49
C GLN A 389 14.55 -32.31 23.54
N GLN A 390 13.96 -32.43 24.74
CA GLN A 390 12.52 -32.60 24.91
C GLN A 390 11.73 -31.39 24.40
N ALA A 391 12.22 -30.17 24.65
CA ALA A 391 11.65 -28.95 24.09
C ALA A 391 11.68 -28.95 22.56
N SER A 392 12.81 -29.36 21.94
CA SER A 392 12.95 -29.38 20.48
C SER A 392 11.99 -30.37 19.79
N VAL A 393 11.81 -31.57 20.33
CA VAL A 393 10.90 -32.58 19.74
C VAL A 393 9.44 -32.18 19.97
N SER A 394 9.12 -31.56 21.11
CA SER A 394 7.79 -31.03 21.38
C SER A 394 7.41 -29.91 20.42
N VAL A 395 8.36 -29.06 20.01
CA VAL A 395 8.14 -28.00 19.00
C VAL A 395 7.79 -28.60 17.64
N GLN A 396 8.56 -29.58 17.17
CA GLN A 396 8.30 -30.22 15.86
C GLN A 396 6.96 -30.97 15.80
N LEU A 397 6.55 -31.62 16.90
CA LEU A 397 5.25 -32.27 16.99
C LEU A 397 4.11 -31.24 16.94
N HIS A 398 4.28 -30.09 17.58
CA HIS A 398 3.30 -28.99 17.56
C HIS A 398 3.20 -28.33 16.18
N GLU A 399 4.32 -28.19 15.47
CA GLU A 399 4.34 -27.68 14.09
C GLU A 399 3.54 -28.60 13.16
N MET A 400 3.82 -29.90 13.16
CA MET A 400 3.09 -30.88 12.32
C MET A 400 1.60 -30.98 12.68
N GLN A 401 1.25 -30.77 13.95
CA GLN A 401 -0.15 -30.80 14.40
C GLN A 401 -0.90 -29.52 14.02
N GLY A 402 -0.21 -28.38 14.04
CA GLY A 402 -0.71 -27.14 13.45
C GLY A 402 -0.98 -27.32 11.96
N GLU A 403 -0.03 -27.86 11.19
CA GLU A 403 -0.19 -28.03 9.73
C GLU A 403 -1.46 -28.79 9.35
N ASN A 404 -1.79 -29.82 10.12
CA ASN A 404 -2.97 -30.64 9.87
C ASN A 404 -4.29 -29.96 10.28
N SER A 405 -4.32 -29.19 11.38
CA SER A 405 -5.52 -28.44 11.78
C SER A 405 -5.88 -27.36 10.79
N VAL A 406 -4.84 -26.77 10.20
CA VAL A 406 -4.99 -25.62 9.34
C VAL A 406 -5.49 -26.02 7.96
N LEU A 407 -4.95 -27.08 7.36
CA LEU A 407 -5.54 -27.71 6.17
C LEU A 407 -7.03 -28.09 6.34
N LYS A 408 -7.48 -28.34 7.58
CA LYS A 408 -8.90 -28.63 7.88
C LYS A 408 -9.77 -27.37 7.91
N VAL A 409 -9.29 -26.27 8.51
CA VAL A 409 -9.96 -24.96 8.54
C VAL A 409 -10.00 -24.34 7.13
N GLU A 410 -8.90 -24.48 6.40
CA GLU A 410 -8.70 -24.12 5.00
C GLU A 410 -9.80 -24.73 4.10
N ASN A 411 -10.17 -25.99 4.34
CA ASN A 411 -11.21 -26.72 3.62
C ASN A 411 -12.63 -26.20 3.92
N GLU A 412 -12.96 -25.96 5.20
CA GLU A 412 -14.25 -25.40 5.60
C GLU A 412 -14.44 -23.95 5.12
N ARG A 413 -13.35 -23.15 5.11
CA ARG A 413 -13.38 -21.77 4.59
C ARG A 413 -13.65 -21.72 3.08
N LEU A 414 -13.09 -22.65 2.31
CA LEU A 414 -13.38 -22.74 0.88
C LEU A 414 -14.85 -23.09 0.64
N LYS A 415 -15.42 -23.96 1.48
CA LYS A 415 -16.83 -24.36 1.42
C LYS A 415 -17.79 -23.18 1.67
N THR A 416 -17.50 -22.33 2.65
CA THR A 416 -18.33 -21.13 2.95
C THR A 416 -18.15 -20.02 1.90
N SER A 417 -16.95 -19.89 1.32
CA SER A 417 -16.68 -18.99 0.19
C SER A 417 -17.49 -19.39 -1.04
N ILE A 418 -17.53 -20.69 -1.37
CA ILE A 418 -18.33 -21.22 -2.48
C ILE A 418 -19.81 -20.89 -2.29
N GLN A 419 -20.38 -21.18 -1.11
CA GLN A 419 -21.79 -20.85 -0.80
C GLN A 419 -22.11 -19.35 -0.91
N THR A 420 -21.13 -18.48 -0.62
CA THR A 420 -21.32 -17.02 -0.71
C THR A 420 -21.31 -16.54 -2.15
N ILE A 421 -20.44 -17.11 -2.99
CA ILE A 421 -20.37 -16.82 -4.42
C ILE A 421 -21.64 -17.34 -5.12
N GLU A 422 -22.10 -18.55 -4.78
CA GLU A 422 -23.36 -19.10 -5.30
C GLU A 422 -24.56 -18.20 -5.02
N ARG A 423 -24.64 -17.62 -3.81
CA ARG A 423 -25.72 -16.69 -3.44
C ARG A 423 -25.66 -15.37 -4.21
N LYS A 424 -24.46 -14.83 -4.44
CA LYS A 424 -24.26 -13.63 -5.27
C LYS A 424 -24.61 -13.89 -6.73
N PHE A 425 -24.28 -15.08 -7.24
CA PHE A 425 -24.65 -15.50 -8.58
C PHE A 425 -26.17 -15.60 -8.75
N GLN A 426 -26.88 -16.20 -7.79
CA GLN A 426 -28.34 -16.24 -7.80
C GLN A 426 -28.97 -14.85 -7.79
N GLN A 427 -28.44 -13.93 -6.98
CA GLN A 427 -28.93 -12.55 -6.94
C GLN A 427 -28.71 -11.81 -8.28
N ALA A 428 -27.55 -11.99 -8.91
CA ALA A 428 -27.27 -11.42 -10.22
C ALA A 428 -28.17 -12.02 -11.32
N ASP A 429 -28.50 -13.31 -11.24
CA ASP A 429 -29.40 -13.97 -12.18
C ASP A 429 -30.84 -13.45 -12.05
N GLU A 430 -31.31 -13.18 -10.83
CA GLU A 430 -32.61 -12.54 -10.57
C GLU A 430 -32.68 -11.10 -11.13
N GLU A 431 -31.62 -10.31 -10.94
CA GLU A 431 -31.51 -8.95 -11.49
C GLU A 431 -31.50 -8.95 -13.04
N LEU A 432 -30.82 -9.92 -13.66
CA LEU A 432 -30.81 -10.09 -15.11
C LEU A 432 -32.20 -10.45 -15.66
N VAL A 433 -32.96 -11.29 -14.94
CA VAL A 433 -34.35 -11.61 -15.33
C VAL A 433 -35.24 -10.38 -15.26
N GLN A 434 -35.09 -9.53 -14.24
CA GLN A 434 -35.83 -8.27 -14.12
C GLN A 434 -35.49 -7.28 -15.25
N LEU A 435 -34.20 -7.10 -15.55
CA LEU A 435 -33.75 -6.21 -16.63
C LEU A 435 -34.24 -6.69 -18.01
N ARG A 436 -34.23 -8.00 -18.27
CA ARG A 436 -34.82 -8.58 -19.49
C ARG A 436 -36.33 -8.33 -19.57
N GLY A 437 -37.04 -8.39 -18.44
CA GLY A 437 -38.46 -8.02 -18.36
C GLY A 437 -38.70 -6.56 -18.76
N ASN A 438 -37.89 -5.64 -18.25
CA ASN A 438 -37.99 -4.21 -18.55
C ASN A 438 -37.66 -3.89 -20.02
N LEU A 439 -36.60 -4.53 -20.56
CA LEU A 439 -36.25 -4.41 -21.98
C LEU A 439 -37.41 -4.83 -22.88
N LYS A 440 -38.06 -5.95 -22.56
CA LYS A 440 -39.22 -6.43 -23.33
C LYS A 440 -40.43 -5.48 -23.25
N GLN A 441 -40.61 -4.78 -22.13
CA GLN A 441 -41.64 -3.74 -22.01
C GLN A 441 -41.32 -2.53 -22.91
N TYR A 442 -40.06 -2.10 -22.98
CA TYR A 442 -39.64 -1.02 -23.88
C TYR A 442 -39.73 -1.43 -25.35
N GLU A 443 -39.38 -2.67 -25.70
CA GLU A 443 -39.56 -3.21 -27.05
C GLU A 443 -41.02 -3.17 -27.50
N ASN A 444 -41.95 -3.63 -26.65
CA ASN A 444 -43.39 -3.58 -26.95
C ASN A 444 -43.88 -2.14 -27.16
N LEU A 445 -43.41 -1.19 -26.35
CA LEU A 445 -43.78 0.22 -26.48
C LEU A 445 -43.26 0.85 -27.79
N VAL A 446 -42.05 0.46 -28.22
CA VAL A 446 -41.50 0.87 -29.52
C VAL A 446 -42.29 0.26 -30.68
N GLU A 447 -42.73 -1.00 -30.56
CA GLU A 447 -43.60 -1.61 -31.57
C GLU A 447 -44.97 -0.93 -31.67
N GLU A 448 -45.57 -0.54 -30.54
CA GLU A 448 -46.83 0.24 -30.52
C GLU A 448 -46.66 1.60 -31.21
N TYR A 449 -45.58 2.33 -30.91
CA TYR A 449 -45.31 3.61 -31.58
C TYR A 449 -45.06 3.45 -33.09
N LYS A 450 -44.36 2.37 -33.51
CA LYS A 450 -44.20 2.05 -34.94
C LYS A 450 -45.53 1.72 -35.61
N ALA A 451 -46.39 0.95 -34.94
CA ALA A 451 -47.72 0.62 -35.46
C ALA A 451 -48.60 1.87 -35.61
N GLN A 452 -48.54 2.79 -34.65
CA GLN A 452 -49.28 4.06 -34.69
C GLN A 452 -48.79 4.99 -35.80
N MET A 453 -47.48 5.12 -35.99
CA MET A 453 -46.90 5.87 -37.10
C MET A 453 -47.30 5.30 -38.47
N ASN A 454 -47.29 3.97 -38.61
CA ASN A 454 -47.72 3.31 -39.85
C ASN A 454 -49.22 3.49 -40.12
N LYS A 455 -50.06 3.57 -39.08
CA LYS A 455 -51.49 3.86 -39.21
C LYS A 455 -51.74 5.29 -39.71
N SER A 456 -51.10 6.30 -39.11
CA SER A 456 -51.20 7.70 -39.57
C SER A 456 -50.72 7.88 -41.02
N ARG A 457 -49.70 7.13 -41.43
CA ARG A 457 -49.20 7.16 -42.81
C ARG A 457 -50.21 6.59 -43.81
N ARG A 458 -50.88 5.48 -43.48
CA ARG A 458 -51.94 4.91 -44.34
C ARG A 458 -53.15 5.83 -44.45
N GLU A 459 -53.58 6.43 -43.36
CA GLU A 459 -54.68 7.40 -43.36
C GLU A 459 -54.35 8.63 -44.24
N ALA A 460 -53.10 9.10 -44.22
CA ALA A 460 -52.65 10.18 -45.11
C ALA A 460 -52.68 9.76 -46.59
N ASP A 461 -52.20 8.56 -46.93
CA ASP A 461 -52.23 8.03 -48.29
C ASP A 461 -53.67 7.88 -48.81
N ASP A 462 -54.60 7.40 -47.99
CA ASP A 462 -56.02 7.26 -48.36
C ASP A 462 -56.70 8.62 -48.61
N THR A 463 -56.40 9.64 -47.80
CA THR A 463 -56.92 11.02 -48.02
C THR A 463 -56.37 11.65 -49.29
N MET A 464 -55.13 11.33 -49.67
CA MET A 464 -54.53 11.82 -50.91
C MET A 464 -55.22 11.22 -52.14
N VAL A 465 -55.60 9.95 -52.10
CA VAL A 465 -56.36 9.30 -53.18
C VAL A 465 -57.75 9.94 -53.34
N GLN A 466 -58.46 10.20 -52.25
CA GLN A 466 -59.79 10.85 -52.27
C GLN A 466 -59.74 12.26 -52.88
N LEU A 467 -58.68 13.04 -52.57
CA LEU A 467 -58.50 14.38 -53.13
C LEU A 467 -58.28 14.36 -54.66
N VAL A 468 -57.59 13.34 -55.17
CA VAL A 468 -57.35 13.18 -56.62
C VAL A 468 -58.64 12.82 -57.36
N GLU A 469 -59.54 12.05 -56.75
CA GLU A 469 -60.85 11.73 -57.32
C GLU A 469 -61.81 12.93 -57.33
N GLU A 470 -61.89 13.68 -56.23
CA GLU A 470 -62.71 14.90 -56.15
C GLU A 470 -62.27 15.98 -57.16
N LYS A 471 -60.95 16.14 -57.35
CA LYS A 471 -60.41 17.06 -58.36
C LYS A 471 -60.90 16.73 -59.78
N LYS A 472 -60.94 15.45 -60.15
CA LYS A 472 -61.45 15.02 -61.47
C LYS A 472 -62.95 15.31 -61.65
N ASN A 473 -63.76 15.18 -60.60
CA ASN A 473 -65.19 15.49 -60.66
C ASN A 473 -65.45 16.99 -60.84
N THR A 474 -64.65 17.86 -60.20
CA THR A 474 -64.79 19.32 -60.37
C THR A 474 -64.43 19.80 -61.77
N GLU A 475 -63.45 19.17 -62.43
CA GLU A 475 -63.06 19.49 -63.81
C GLU A 475 -64.14 19.07 -64.83
N TYR A 476 -64.92 18.02 -64.55
CA TYR A 476 -66.03 17.57 -65.39
C TYR A 476 -67.23 18.55 -65.36
N ILE A 477 -67.62 19.03 -64.18
CA ILE A 477 -68.75 19.96 -63.99
C ILE A 477 -68.46 21.33 -64.62
N ALA A 478 -67.21 21.78 -64.59
CA ALA A 478 -66.81 23.05 -65.20
C ALA A 478 -67.02 23.05 -66.73
N GLN A 479 -66.68 21.95 -67.42
CA GLN A 479 -66.83 21.83 -68.88
C GLN A 479 -68.30 21.78 -69.34
N GLU A 480 -69.19 21.21 -68.54
CA GLU A 480 -70.63 21.15 -68.85
C GLU A 480 -71.30 22.53 -68.75
N SER A 481 -70.88 23.36 -67.79
CA SER A 481 -71.43 24.70 -67.56
C SER A 481 -71.07 25.71 -68.67
N GLU A 482 -69.92 25.52 -69.34
CA GLU A 482 -69.41 26.41 -70.38
C GLU A 482 -70.18 26.24 -71.71
N ILE A 483 -70.73 25.05 -71.97
CA ILE A 483 -71.48 24.72 -73.19
C ILE A 483 -72.91 25.33 -73.19
N GLU A 484 -73.52 25.49 -72.02
CA GLU A 484 -74.87 26.09 -71.89
C GLU A 484 -74.87 27.61 -71.97
N LEU A 485 -73.76 28.26 -71.60
CA LEU A 485 -73.62 29.72 -71.64
C LEU A 485 -73.61 30.27 -73.08
N GLU A 486 -73.01 29.53 -74.02
CA GLU A 486 -72.86 29.98 -75.41
C GLU A 486 -74.18 29.89 -76.22
N LYS A 487 -75.12 29.04 -75.80
CA LYS A 487 -76.45 28.88 -76.43
C LYS A 487 -77.42 30.03 -76.12
N VAL A 488 -77.22 30.74 -75.00
CA VAL A 488 -78.07 31.87 -74.56
C VAL A 488 -77.65 33.18 -75.24
N LYS A 489 -76.37 33.31 -75.56
CA LYS A 489 -75.74 34.50 -76.14
C LYS A 489 -76.21 34.80 -77.57
N VAL A 490 -76.49 33.77 -78.37
CA VAL A 490 -76.95 33.89 -79.77
C VAL A 490 -78.40 34.39 -79.88
N ARG A 491 -79.26 34.11 -78.89
CA ARG A 491 -80.70 34.50 -78.91
C ARG A 491 -80.95 35.97 -78.58
N LEU A 492 -80.04 36.62 -77.85
CA LEU A 492 -80.19 38.02 -77.43
C LEU A 492 -79.71 39.02 -78.48
N HIS A 493 -78.91 38.59 -79.47
CA HIS A 493 -78.34 39.46 -80.51
C HIS A 493 -79.34 39.89 -81.60
N GLN A 494 -80.45 39.17 -81.79
CA GLN A 494 -81.46 39.51 -82.82
C GLN A 494 -82.53 40.52 -82.35
N ARG A 495 -82.69 40.74 -81.04
CA ARG A 495 -83.75 41.62 -80.51
C ARG A 495 -83.29 43.07 -80.31
N LEU A 496 -82.00 43.34 -80.46
CA LEU A 496 -81.37 44.64 -80.24
C LEU A 496 -81.34 45.55 -81.48
N GLN A 497 -81.74 45.05 -82.64
CA GLN A 497 -81.67 45.78 -83.93
C GLN A 497 -82.89 46.66 -84.24
N GLU A 498 -83.93 46.69 -83.39
CA GLU A 498 -85.23 47.33 -83.70
C GLU A 498 -85.54 48.62 -82.90
N LEU A 499 -84.68 49.10 -82.00
CA LEU A 499 -85.02 50.21 -81.07
C LEU A 499 -84.03 51.38 -81.09
N GLU A 500 -83.39 51.62 -82.23
CA GLU A 500 -82.11 52.34 -82.31
C GLU A 500 -82.11 53.83 -81.88
N PRO A 501 -83.05 54.76 -82.18
CA PRO A 501 -82.68 56.18 -82.06
C PRO A 501 -83.39 57.05 -81.00
N LEU A 502 -83.96 56.50 -79.93
CA LEU A 502 -84.57 57.30 -78.84
C LEU A 502 -83.93 57.16 -77.43
N PRO A 503 -83.29 56.03 -77.05
CA PRO A 503 -82.60 55.88 -75.77
C PRO A 503 -81.22 56.57 -75.66
N ASP A 504 -80.59 56.94 -76.79
CA ASP A 504 -79.19 57.38 -76.80
C ASP A 504 -78.96 58.75 -76.13
N MET A 505 -79.96 59.62 -76.12
CA MET A 505 -79.85 60.91 -75.41
C MET A 505 -80.06 60.77 -73.90
N LEU A 506 -80.86 59.81 -73.43
CA LEU A 506 -81.06 59.55 -72.00
C LEU A 506 -79.89 58.74 -71.41
N LYS A 507 -79.43 57.70 -72.13
CA LYS A 507 -78.23 56.91 -71.79
C LYS A 507 -76.98 57.77 -71.65
N SER A 508 -76.76 58.79 -72.47
CA SER A 508 -75.58 59.66 -72.38
C SER A 508 -75.50 60.44 -71.06
N THR A 509 -76.65 60.75 -70.45
CA THR A 509 -76.71 61.48 -69.17
C THR A 509 -76.73 60.54 -67.96
N GLU A 510 -77.40 59.39 -68.06
CA GLU A 510 -77.40 58.34 -67.02
C GLU A 510 -76.04 57.61 -66.94
N LEU A 511 -75.35 57.40 -68.06
CA LEU A 511 -74.01 56.79 -68.10
C LEU A 511 -72.96 57.69 -67.44
N LYS A 512 -73.04 59.02 -67.61
CA LYS A 512 -72.13 59.95 -66.93
C LYS A 512 -72.35 60.00 -65.42
N LEU A 513 -73.59 59.81 -64.95
CA LEU A 513 -73.91 59.70 -63.53
C LEU A 513 -73.45 58.34 -62.96
N TYR A 514 -73.69 57.24 -63.68
CA TYR A 514 -73.25 55.89 -63.30
C TYR A 514 -71.73 55.77 -63.25
N GLU A 515 -71.01 56.27 -64.27
CA GLU A 515 -69.53 56.33 -64.28
C GLU A 515 -68.98 57.19 -63.12
N SER A 516 -69.67 58.27 -62.75
CA SER A 516 -69.29 59.10 -61.62
C SER A 516 -69.49 58.38 -60.28
N GLN A 517 -70.58 57.61 -60.14
CA GLN A 517 -70.89 56.82 -58.95
C GLN A 517 -69.95 55.60 -58.82
N GLU A 518 -69.62 54.94 -59.93
CA GLU A 518 -68.68 53.82 -59.99
C GLU A 518 -67.24 54.27 -59.66
N ARG A 519 -66.80 55.43 -60.16
CA ARG A 519 -65.52 56.03 -59.77
C ARG A 519 -65.46 56.35 -58.28
N MET A 520 -66.55 56.86 -57.70
CA MET A 520 -66.62 57.16 -56.27
C MET A 520 -66.54 55.88 -55.42
N LEU A 521 -67.28 54.82 -55.77
CA LEU A 521 -67.20 53.50 -55.13
C LEU A 521 -65.81 52.87 -55.25
N LEU A 522 -65.14 53.02 -56.40
CA LEU A 522 -63.75 52.59 -56.58
C LEU A 522 -62.79 53.37 -55.68
N TYR A 523 -62.97 54.68 -55.53
CA TYR A 523 -62.18 55.48 -54.59
C TYR A 523 -62.45 55.11 -53.14
N GLU A 524 -63.70 54.86 -52.73
CA GLU A 524 -64.03 54.38 -51.39
C GLU A 524 -63.41 53.01 -51.12
N LYS A 525 -63.53 52.06 -52.05
CA LYS A 525 -62.90 50.74 -51.94
C LYS A 525 -61.39 50.87 -51.80
N LYS A 526 -60.74 51.65 -52.66
CA LYS A 526 -59.30 51.93 -52.57
C LYS A 526 -58.91 52.61 -51.25
N ASN A 527 -59.75 53.51 -50.73
CA ASN A 527 -59.52 54.17 -49.45
C ASN A 527 -59.63 53.18 -48.27
N THR A 528 -60.58 52.24 -48.32
CA THR A 528 -60.68 51.17 -47.31
C THR A 528 -59.50 50.21 -47.37
N GLU A 529 -59.03 49.85 -48.58
CA GLU A 529 -57.83 49.02 -48.77
C GLU A 529 -56.57 49.73 -48.27
N ASN A 530 -56.42 51.03 -48.57
CA ASN A 530 -55.33 51.84 -48.03
C ASN A 530 -55.38 51.93 -46.49
N THR A 531 -56.57 52.08 -45.91
CA THR A 531 -56.76 52.14 -44.45
C THR A 531 -56.39 50.81 -43.79
N LYS A 532 -56.78 49.68 -44.39
CA LYS A 532 -56.38 48.34 -43.94
C LYS A 532 -54.87 48.15 -44.00
N LEU A 533 -54.25 48.56 -45.12
CA LEU A 533 -52.80 48.49 -45.27
C LEU A 533 -52.07 49.37 -44.25
N ILE A 534 -52.57 50.58 -43.97
CA ILE A 534 -52.03 51.44 -42.92
C ILE A 534 -52.14 50.77 -41.55
N ALA A 535 -53.30 50.20 -41.21
CA ALA A 535 -53.49 49.49 -39.94
C ALA A 535 -52.55 48.27 -39.80
N GLU A 536 -52.38 47.49 -40.87
CA GLU A 536 -51.43 46.37 -40.92
C GLU A 536 -49.98 46.83 -40.77
N LEU A 537 -49.60 47.94 -41.40
CA LEU A 537 -48.27 48.53 -41.26
C LEU A 537 -48.05 49.09 -39.85
N THR A 538 -49.05 49.74 -39.24
CA THR A 538 -48.99 50.23 -37.86
C THR A 538 -48.81 49.08 -36.88
N ALA A 539 -49.60 48.00 -37.00
CA ALA A 539 -49.48 46.82 -36.16
C ALA A 539 -48.10 46.13 -36.30
N LYS A 540 -47.54 46.09 -37.52
CA LYS A 540 -46.16 45.60 -37.75
C LYS A 540 -45.12 46.49 -37.08
N VAL A 541 -45.28 47.81 -37.13
CA VAL A 541 -44.37 48.76 -36.46
C VAL A 541 -44.42 48.60 -34.95
N GLU A 542 -45.62 48.48 -34.37
CA GLU A 542 -45.80 48.22 -32.92
C GLU A 542 -45.14 46.89 -32.53
N HIS A 543 -45.39 45.82 -33.27
CA HIS A 543 -44.77 44.52 -33.02
C HIS A 543 -43.24 44.56 -33.06
N VAL A 544 -42.65 45.25 -34.06
CA VAL A 544 -41.19 45.42 -34.16
C VAL A 544 -40.66 46.28 -33.00
N THR A 545 -41.43 47.27 -32.55
CA THR A 545 -41.08 48.13 -31.41
C THR A 545 -41.04 47.31 -30.11
N ASP A 546 -42.06 46.49 -29.85
CA ASP A 546 -42.11 45.59 -28.69
C ASP A 546 -40.97 44.56 -28.71
N GLN A 547 -40.66 44.00 -29.89
CA GLN A 547 -39.52 43.09 -30.05
C GLN A 547 -38.18 43.80 -29.76
N LEU A 548 -38.01 45.05 -30.19
CA LEU A 548 -36.82 45.85 -29.91
C LEU A 548 -36.68 46.14 -28.41
N GLU A 549 -37.78 46.47 -27.71
CA GLU A 549 -37.76 46.64 -26.25
C GLU A 549 -37.41 45.35 -25.51
N GLN A 550 -37.99 44.21 -25.90
CA GLN A 550 -37.64 42.91 -25.30
C GLN A 550 -36.16 42.57 -25.50
N ASN A 551 -35.62 42.79 -26.71
CA ASN A 551 -34.20 42.55 -26.98
C ASN A 551 -33.30 43.50 -26.17
N ARG A 552 -33.72 44.75 -25.98
CA ARG A 552 -33.00 45.72 -25.15
C ARG A 552 -32.97 45.32 -23.68
N ASN A 553 -34.09 44.83 -23.14
CA ASN A 553 -34.17 44.33 -21.77
C ASN A 553 -33.28 43.11 -21.56
N ARG A 554 -33.32 42.12 -22.48
CA ARG A 554 -32.41 40.96 -22.45
C ARG A 554 -30.94 41.36 -22.51
N PHE A 555 -30.60 42.40 -23.29
CA PHE A 555 -29.24 42.92 -23.33
C PHE A 555 -28.80 43.54 -22.00
N HIS A 556 -29.69 44.28 -21.32
CA HIS A 556 -29.40 44.84 -19.99
C HIS A 556 -29.25 43.74 -18.93
N GLU A 557 -30.13 42.74 -18.91
CA GLU A 557 -30.03 41.59 -18.01
C GLU A 557 -28.70 40.84 -18.22
N ALA A 558 -28.34 40.54 -19.47
CA ALA A 558 -27.05 39.90 -19.79
C ALA A 558 -25.84 40.79 -19.42
N GLN A 559 -25.98 42.12 -19.49
CA GLN A 559 -24.94 43.06 -19.09
C GLN A 559 -24.75 43.08 -17.56
N ASP A 560 -25.84 43.04 -16.80
CA ASP A 560 -25.81 43.02 -15.33
C ASP A 560 -25.28 41.67 -14.82
N GLU A 561 -25.67 40.55 -15.45
CA GLU A 561 -25.07 39.24 -15.18
C GLU A 561 -23.57 39.23 -15.45
N ASN A 562 -23.12 39.80 -16.58
CA ASN A 562 -21.69 39.94 -16.88
C ASN A 562 -20.95 40.76 -15.82
N ARG A 563 -21.53 41.87 -15.33
CA ARG A 563 -20.94 42.66 -14.23
C ARG A 563 -20.81 41.85 -12.95
N LEU A 564 -21.84 41.06 -12.62
CA LEU A 564 -21.82 40.20 -11.44
C LEU A 564 -20.74 39.13 -11.56
N MET A 565 -20.61 38.50 -12.74
CA MET A 565 -19.58 37.50 -13.02
C MET A 565 -18.16 38.10 -12.94
N LEU A 566 -17.95 39.32 -13.47
CA LEU A 566 -16.68 40.04 -13.36
C LEU A 566 -16.31 40.31 -11.89
N SER A 567 -17.25 40.80 -11.07
CA SER A 567 -16.99 41.01 -9.64
C SER A 567 -16.65 39.72 -8.91
N LYS A 568 -17.28 38.60 -9.30
CA LYS A 568 -16.98 37.28 -8.74
C LYS A 568 -15.61 36.77 -9.17
N LEU A 569 -15.22 36.97 -10.42
CA LEU A 569 -13.87 36.70 -10.93
C LEU A 569 -12.81 37.49 -10.13
N GLU A 570 -12.98 38.80 -9.99
CA GLU A 570 -12.06 39.64 -9.21
C GLU A 570 -11.93 39.19 -7.75
N SER A 571 -13.04 38.74 -7.14
CA SER A 571 -13.00 38.18 -5.79
C SER A 571 -12.25 36.85 -5.72
N LEU A 572 -12.39 35.99 -6.73
CA LEU A 572 -11.68 34.71 -6.78
C LEU A 572 -10.18 34.93 -7.05
N GLU A 573 -9.83 35.87 -7.93
CA GLU A 573 -8.44 36.27 -8.18
C GLU A 573 -7.75 36.84 -6.94
N ARG A 574 -8.47 37.61 -6.11
CA ARG A 574 -7.95 38.06 -4.80
C ARG A 574 -7.69 36.89 -3.87
N LYS A 575 -8.64 35.97 -3.72
CA LYS A 575 -8.47 34.77 -2.89
C LYS A 575 -7.32 33.88 -3.37
N LEU A 576 -7.14 33.75 -4.68
CA LEU A 576 -6.03 33.01 -5.27
C LEU A 576 -4.69 33.66 -4.91
N ARG A 577 -4.58 34.99 -5.04
CA ARG A 577 -3.37 35.73 -4.64
C ARG A 577 -3.04 35.58 -3.16
N ASP A 578 -4.05 35.63 -2.29
CA ASP A 578 -3.86 35.45 -0.85
C ASP A 578 -3.37 34.02 -0.53
N ALA A 579 -3.94 33.01 -1.20
CA ALA A 579 -3.51 31.62 -1.06
C ALA A 579 -2.08 31.38 -1.59
N ASP A 580 -1.72 32.01 -2.71
CA ASP A 580 -0.37 31.95 -3.26
C ASP A 580 0.67 32.56 -2.31
N GLU A 581 0.33 33.67 -1.65
CA GLU A 581 1.21 34.29 -0.66
C GLU A 581 1.40 33.39 0.57
N GLN A 582 0.32 32.80 1.08
CA GLN A 582 0.39 31.82 2.17
C GLN A 582 1.24 30.60 1.80
N ASN A 583 1.11 30.10 0.56
CA ASN A 583 1.96 29.01 0.08
C ASN A 583 3.44 29.40 0.04
N ARG A 584 3.78 30.62 -0.41
CA ARG A 584 5.18 31.11 -0.38
C ARG A 584 5.73 31.18 1.05
N GLU A 585 4.94 31.70 2.00
CA GLU A 585 5.34 31.78 3.41
C GLU A 585 5.56 30.38 4.01
N LEU A 586 4.67 29.42 3.72
CA LEU A 586 4.81 28.04 4.16
C LEU A 586 6.06 27.39 3.58
N MET A 587 6.32 27.57 2.28
CA MET A 587 7.53 27.05 1.63
C MET A 587 8.81 27.63 2.26
N ALA A 588 8.84 28.93 2.54
CA ALA A 588 9.96 29.56 3.25
C ALA A 588 10.13 29.00 4.67
N SER A 589 9.03 28.73 5.37
CA SER A 589 9.03 28.10 6.70
C SER A 589 9.57 26.66 6.67
N VAL A 590 9.21 25.88 5.64
CA VAL A 590 9.72 24.52 5.42
C VAL A 590 11.22 24.55 5.15
N ALA A 591 11.68 25.39 4.21
CA ALA A 591 13.11 25.52 3.90
C ALA A 591 13.95 25.87 5.14
N LYS A 592 13.47 26.79 5.99
CA LYS A 592 14.15 27.14 7.24
C LYS A 592 14.19 25.97 8.24
N ARG A 593 13.15 25.14 8.30
CA ARG A 593 13.14 23.93 9.15
C ARG A 593 14.09 22.86 8.62
N GLU A 594 14.14 22.67 7.32
CA GLU A 594 15.07 21.73 6.66
C GLU A 594 16.53 22.12 6.92
N GLU A 595 16.86 23.41 6.82
CA GLU A 595 18.19 23.93 7.17
C GLU A 595 18.53 23.64 8.64
N GLY A 596 17.58 23.86 9.56
CA GLY A 596 17.76 23.55 10.98
C GLY A 596 17.93 22.05 11.26
N LEU A 597 17.18 21.19 10.57
CA LEU A 597 17.34 19.73 10.64
C LEU A 597 18.71 19.29 10.13
N HIS A 598 19.16 19.85 9.01
CA HIS A 598 20.48 19.56 8.45
C HIS A 598 21.62 19.92 9.42
N GLN A 599 21.55 21.10 10.04
CA GLN A 599 22.52 21.52 11.06
C GLN A 599 22.52 20.61 12.28
N ASN A 600 21.34 20.17 12.75
CA ASN A 600 21.24 19.24 13.88
C ASN A 600 21.80 17.85 13.54
N ASN A 601 21.57 17.35 12.32
CA ASN A 601 22.11 16.08 11.86
C ASN A 601 23.64 16.11 11.80
N LEU A 602 24.24 17.18 11.28
CA LEU A 602 25.69 17.36 11.29
C LEU A 602 26.26 17.31 12.73
N ARG A 603 25.60 18.00 13.66
CA ARG A 603 26.01 18.01 15.07
C ARG A 603 25.87 16.63 15.74
N LEU A 604 24.83 15.88 15.40
CA LEU A 604 24.64 14.50 15.86
C LEU A 604 25.73 13.58 15.32
N GLU A 605 26.12 13.72 14.05
CA GLU A 605 27.23 12.96 13.46
C GLU A 605 28.56 13.26 14.17
N GLU A 606 28.85 14.53 14.44
CA GLU A 606 30.04 14.93 15.21
C GLU A 606 30.06 14.27 16.59
N LYS A 607 28.94 14.30 17.32
CA LYS A 607 28.83 13.64 18.62
C LYS A 607 28.92 12.12 18.53
N SER A 608 28.40 11.52 17.47
CA SER A 608 28.56 10.09 17.21
C SER A 608 30.04 9.71 16.98
N ARG A 609 30.78 10.53 16.20
CA ARG A 609 32.22 10.35 15.97
C ARG A 609 33.03 10.52 17.26
N GLU A 610 32.71 11.53 18.08
CA GLU A 610 33.32 11.71 19.41
C GLU A 610 33.09 10.49 20.31
N ASN A 611 31.86 9.99 20.38
CA ASN A 611 31.52 8.84 21.21
C ASN A 611 32.23 7.56 20.73
N ALA A 612 32.30 7.33 19.43
CA ALA A 612 33.06 6.22 18.86
C ALA A 612 34.56 6.30 19.19
N SER A 613 35.13 7.51 19.17
CA SER A 613 36.53 7.74 19.58
C SER A 613 36.75 7.43 21.07
N LEU A 614 35.87 7.93 21.94
CA LEU A 614 35.94 7.67 23.38
C LEU A 614 35.77 6.18 23.71
N THR A 615 34.86 5.49 23.00
CA THR A 615 34.64 4.05 23.14
C THR A 615 35.92 3.28 22.81
N ARG A 616 36.57 3.58 21.68
CA ARG A 616 37.85 2.95 21.31
C ARG A 616 38.96 3.23 22.33
N GLN A 617 39.03 4.45 22.88
CA GLN A 617 40.01 4.78 23.92
C GLN A 617 39.78 3.94 25.19
N LEU A 618 38.51 3.76 25.59
CA LEU A 618 38.14 2.95 26.75
C LEU A 618 38.46 1.47 26.53
N GLU A 619 38.16 0.92 25.34
CA GLU A 619 38.50 -0.46 24.97
C GLU A 619 40.01 -0.71 25.00
N ASN A 620 40.80 0.22 24.46
CA ASN A 620 42.27 0.13 24.50
C ASN A 620 42.79 0.16 25.94
N ALA A 621 42.30 1.09 26.78
CA ALA A 621 42.69 1.15 28.19
C ALA A 621 42.32 -0.13 28.96
N LEU A 622 41.14 -0.70 28.70
CA LEU A 622 40.73 -1.98 29.29
C LEU A 622 41.62 -3.15 28.82
N SER A 623 41.98 -3.18 27.53
CA SER A 623 42.91 -4.17 26.97
C SER A 623 44.29 -4.08 27.63
N ASP A 624 44.82 -2.88 27.81
CA ASP A 624 46.10 -2.66 28.49
C ASP A 624 46.07 -3.11 29.95
N ILE A 625 45.01 -2.78 30.69
CA ILE A 625 44.82 -3.21 32.08
C ILE A 625 44.73 -4.75 32.16
N ARG A 626 43.97 -5.39 31.25
CA ARG A 626 43.88 -6.86 31.17
C ARG A 626 45.25 -7.47 30.93
N ARG A 627 46.00 -6.97 29.94
CA ARG A 627 47.35 -7.43 29.62
C ARG A 627 48.31 -7.27 30.81
N GLN A 628 48.24 -6.14 31.52
CA GLN A 628 49.08 -5.89 32.70
C GLN A 628 48.72 -6.85 33.85
N THR A 629 47.42 -7.09 34.07
CA THR A 629 46.93 -8.03 35.08
C THR A 629 47.35 -9.46 34.77
N GLU A 630 47.32 -9.85 33.51
CA GLU A 630 47.78 -11.17 33.08
C GLU A 630 49.29 -11.33 33.26
N GLN A 631 50.07 -10.31 32.91
CA GLN A 631 51.52 -10.31 33.17
C GLN A 631 51.87 -10.38 34.66
N THR A 632 51.13 -9.69 35.55
CA THR A 632 51.36 -9.78 37.00
C THR A 632 50.96 -11.15 37.54
N ARG A 633 49.84 -11.71 37.06
CA ARG A 633 49.39 -13.07 37.38
C ARG A 633 50.43 -14.11 36.97
N ASP A 634 50.96 -14.05 35.76
CA ASP A 634 51.98 -14.99 35.27
C ASP A 634 53.29 -14.88 36.06
N LYS A 635 53.71 -13.66 36.42
CA LYS A 635 54.87 -13.46 37.33
C LYS A 635 54.63 -14.07 38.71
N ALA A 636 53.42 -13.93 39.26
CA ALA A 636 53.05 -14.52 40.54
C ALA A 636 53.06 -16.05 40.46
N LEU A 637 52.45 -16.63 39.42
CA LEU A 637 52.47 -18.08 39.16
C LEU A 637 53.89 -18.61 38.96
N GLN A 638 54.76 -17.87 38.28
CA GLN A 638 56.15 -18.27 38.10
C GLN A 638 56.90 -18.29 39.44
N LYS A 639 56.67 -17.29 40.31
CA LYS A 639 57.23 -17.29 41.67
C LYS A 639 56.70 -18.46 42.49
N GLU A 640 55.39 -18.71 42.44
CA GLU A 640 54.76 -19.86 43.11
C GLU A 640 55.39 -21.18 42.66
N ARG A 641 55.56 -21.41 41.35
CA ARG A 641 56.27 -22.58 40.82
C ARG A 641 57.68 -22.69 41.37
N THR A 642 58.44 -21.59 41.42
CA THR A 642 59.81 -21.62 41.98
C THR A 642 59.84 -21.96 43.47
N TYR A 643 58.90 -21.42 44.26
CA TYR A 643 58.78 -21.77 45.67
C TYR A 643 58.36 -23.22 45.86
N GLN A 644 57.43 -23.72 45.04
CA GLN A 644 56.99 -25.11 45.10
C GLN A 644 58.15 -26.08 44.81
N THR A 645 58.95 -25.81 43.77
CA THR A 645 60.17 -26.59 43.48
C THR A 645 61.16 -26.53 44.66
N ARG A 646 61.35 -25.36 45.27
CA ARG A 646 62.23 -25.22 46.43
C ARG A 646 61.73 -25.99 47.65
N ILE A 647 60.42 -26.00 47.89
CA ILE A 647 59.80 -26.79 48.96
C ILE A 647 60.07 -28.27 48.71
N THR A 648 59.83 -28.77 47.49
CA THR A 648 60.10 -30.19 47.18
C THR A 648 61.57 -30.59 47.34
N ASP A 649 62.51 -29.70 47.00
CA ASP A 649 63.94 -29.94 47.23
C ASP A 649 64.27 -30.02 48.73
N LEU A 650 63.72 -29.11 49.53
CA LEU A 650 63.91 -29.10 50.98
C LEU A 650 63.27 -30.32 51.64
N GLU A 651 62.10 -30.75 51.19
CA GLU A 651 61.45 -31.98 51.66
C GLU A 651 62.32 -33.22 51.34
N SER A 652 62.91 -33.27 50.14
CA SER A 652 63.86 -34.32 49.76
C SER A 652 65.11 -34.33 50.65
N GLN A 653 65.72 -33.16 50.90
CA GLN A 653 66.85 -33.03 51.82
C GLN A 653 66.49 -33.47 53.25
N MET A 654 65.32 -33.05 53.75
CA MET A 654 64.83 -33.46 55.06
C MET A 654 64.63 -34.98 55.14
N SER A 655 64.12 -35.61 54.08
CA SER A 655 63.99 -37.06 53.97
C SER A 655 65.36 -37.76 54.00
N GLN A 656 66.34 -37.24 53.25
CA GLN A 656 67.72 -37.74 53.23
C GLN A 656 68.37 -37.64 54.62
N CYS A 657 68.30 -36.49 55.28
CA CYS A 657 68.82 -36.29 56.64
C CYS A 657 68.15 -37.25 57.65
N ARG A 658 66.83 -37.46 57.56
CA ARG A 658 66.13 -38.44 58.40
C ARG A 658 66.65 -39.86 58.18
N ALA A 659 66.88 -40.26 56.94
CA ALA A 659 67.45 -41.56 56.60
C ALA A 659 68.88 -41.71 57.14
N GLU A 660 69.69 -40.66 57.06
CA GLU A 660 71.04 -40.65 57.59
C GLU A 660 71.07 -40.74 59.13
N ILE A 661 70.21 -39.99 59.83
CA ILE A 661 70.04 -40.10 61.28
C ILE A 661 69.63 -41.53 61.66
N ALA A 662 68.69 -42.14 60.94
CA ALA A 662 68.28 -43.51 61.19
C ALA A 662 69.43 -44.51 61.00
N ARG A 663 70.26 -44.32 59.97
CA ARG A 663 71.47 -45.12 59.74
C ARG A 663 72.47 -44.98 60.89
N LEU A 664 72.80 -43.76 61.29
CA LEU A 664 73.73 -43.48 62.40
C LEU A 664 73.23 -44.05 63.73
N LYS A 665 71.92 -43.99 64.00
CA LYS A 665 71.33 -44.63 65.18
C LYS A 665 71.53 -46.15 65.18
N ARG A 666 71.29 -46.82 64.06
CA ARG A 666 71.53 -48.28 63.96
C ARG A 666 73.00 -48.63 64.15
N GLU A 667 73.90 -47.87 63.54
CA GLU A 667 75.35 -48.06 63.69
C GLU A 667 75.81 -47.84 65.14
N LYS A 668 75.27 -46.82 65.81
CA LYS A 668 75.49 -46.59 67.24
C LYS A 668 75.02 -47.78 68.08
N GLU A 669 73.79 -48.25 67.88
CA GLU A 669 73.26 -49.41 68.61
C GLU A 669 74.10 -50.68 68.36
N GLU A 670 74.56 -50.90 67.13
CA GLU A 670 75.42 -52.04 66.80
C GLU A 670 76.78 -51.94 67.52
N ASN A 671 77.38 -50.74 67.55
CA ASN A 671 78.60 -50.49 68.29
C ASN A 671 78.41 -50.65 69.79
N GLU A 672 77.31 -50.14 70.37
CA GLU A 672 76.94 -50.36 71.77
C GLU A 672 76.80 -51.85 72.08
N ARG A 673 76.15 -52.64 71.21
CA ARG A 673 76.07 -54.10 71.34
C ARG A 673 77.46 -54.75 71.32
N LYS A 674 78.34 -54.35 70.40
CA LYS A 674 79.74 -54.85 70.33
C LYS A 674 80.54 -54.50 71.58
N PHE A 675 80.44 -53.26 72.07
CA PHE A 675 81.09 -52.82 73.30
C PHE A 675 80.57 -53.58 74.52
N ASN A 676 79.26 -53.71 74.66
CA ASN A 676 78.65 -54.47 75.74
C ASN A 676 79.10 -55.94 75.71
N SER A 677 79.12 -56.58 74.54
CA SER A 677 79.64 -57.95 74.39
C SER A 677 81.08 -58.06 74.88
N ARG A 678 81.98 -57.16 74.45
CA ARG A 678 83.38 -57.15 74.92
C ARG A 678 83.48 -56.93 76.43
N LEU A 679 82.62 -56.07 76.97
CA LEU A 679 82.58 -55.75 78.40
C LEU A 679 82.12 -56.97 79.21
N TYR A 680 81.12 -57.71 78.72
CA TYR A 680 80.72 -59.00 79.29
C TYR A 680 81.85 -60.03 79.22
N ASP A 681 82.55 -60.17 78.10
CA ASP A 681 83.69 -61.10 77.98
C ASP A 681 84.83 -60.74 78.95
N LEU A 682 85.15 -59.45 79.09
CA LEU A 682 86.15 -58.95 80.05
C LEU A 682 85.71 -59.21 81.49
N LYS A 683 84.43 -58.99 81.79
CA LYS A 683 83.86 -59.26 83.11
C LYS A 683 83.96 -60.75 83.44
N ASP A 684 83.61 -61.63 82.50
CA ASP A 684 83.71 -63.08 82.70
C ASP A 684 85.16 -63.52 82.90
N ARG A 685 86.12 -63.02 82.10
CA ARG A 685 87.55 -63.28 82.32
C ARG A 685 88.04 -62.78 83.67
N LEU A 686 87.58 -61.61 84.11
CA LEU A 686 87.93 -61.06 85.42
C LEU A 686 87.34 -61.91 86.54
N GLU A 687 86.10 -62.38 86.40
CA GLU A 687 85.44 -63.27 87.35
C GLU A 687 86.12 -64.65 87.40
N GLN A 688 86.55 -65.18 86.26
CA GLN A 688 87.42 -66.37 86.17
C GLN A 688 88.78 -66.14 86.83
N SER A 689 89.39 -64.96 86.64
CA SER A 689 90.64 -64.58 87.32
C SER A 689 90.44 -64.47 88.83
N HIS A 690 89.35 -63.84 89.28
CA HIS A 690 89.00 -63.76 90.70
C HIS A 690 88.71 -65.13 91.29
N SER A 691 88.05 -66.04 90.56
CA SER A 691 87.79 -67.39 91.04
C SER A 691 89.06 -68.23 91.11
N THR A 692 89.98 -68.11 90.15
CA THR A 692 91.34 -68.70 90.26
C THR A 692 92.13 -68.07 91.40
N ASN A 693 92.07 -66.76 91.57
CA ASN A 693 92.75 -66.07 92.67
C ASN A 693 92.16 -66.46 94.04
N ARG A 694 90.84 -66.65 94.13
CA ARG A 694 90.15 -67.15 95.33
C ARG A 694 90.48 -68.61 95.59
N SER A 695 90.61 -69.43 94.55
CA SER A 695 91.10 -70.81 94.64
C SER A 695 92.55 -70.86 95.13
N MET A 696 93.42 -69.97 94.62
CA MET A 696 94.79 -69.81 95.09
C MET A 696 94.83 -69.30 96.53
N GLN A 697 93.98 -68.34 96.91
CA GLN A 697 93.84 -67.90 98.30
C GLN A 697 93.36 -69.03 99.21
N ASN A 698 92.41 -69.86 98.76
CA ASN A 698 91.97 -71.05 99.49
C ASN A 698 93.10 -72.09 99.60
N TYR A 699 93.93 -72.26 98.57
CA TYR A 699 95.10 -73.14 98.61
C TYR A 699 96.21 -72.57 99.51
N VAL A 700 96.46 -71.27 99.47
CA VAL A 700 97.35 -70.56 100.40
C VAL A 700 96.82 -70.61 101.82
N GLN A 701 95.51 -70.54 102.02
CA GLN A 701 94.87 -70.70 103.32
C GLN A 701 94.94 -72.15 103.80
N PHE A 702 94.80 -73.13 102.90
CA PHE A 702 95.03 -74.54 103.18
C PHE A 702 96.50 -74.79 103.56
N LEU A 703 97.45 -74.19 102.85
CA LEU A 703 98.87 -74.22 103.19
C LEU A 703 99.14 -73.51 104.52
N LYS A 704 98.57 -72.31 104.75
CA LYS A 704 98.68 -71.57 106.01
C LYS A 704 98.07 -72.34 107.17
N ASN A 705 96.92 -72.98 107.00
CA ASN A 705 96.28 -73.81 108.01
C ASN A 705 97.04 -75.11 108.23
N SER A 706 97.64 -75.69 107.18
CA SER A 706 98.54 -76.85 107.29
C SER A 706 99.87 -76.46 107.97
N TYR A 707 100.38 -75.25 107.74
CA TYR A 707 101.56 -74.70 108.41
C TYR A 707 101.26 -74.29 109.85
N ALA A 708 100.09 -73.72 110.12
CA ALA A 708 99.61 -73.36 111.46
C ALA A 708 99.34 -74.62 112.30
N ASN A 709 98.77 -75.67 111.70
CA ASN A 709 98.58 -76.97 112.36
C ASN A 709 99.89 -77.72 112.67
N VAL A 710 101.01 -77.41 111.99
CA VAL A 710 102.31 -78.03 112.26
C VAL A 710 103.22 -77.13 113.11
N PHE A 711 103.07 -75.79 113.05
CA PHE A 711 104.05 -74.86 113.62
C PHE A 711 103.53 -73.55 114.23
N GLY A 712 102.26 -73.40 114.66
CA GLY A 712 101.97 -72.21 115.47
C GLY A 712 100.58 -72.03 116.06
N ASP A 713 100.54 -71.95 117.39
CA ASP A 713 99.62 -71.06 118.11
C ASP A 713 100.36 -69.75 118.41
N SER A 714 99.98 -68.67 117.74
CA SER A 714 100.12 -67.30 118.27
C SER A 714 99.25 -66.33 117.50
N ASN A 715 98.31 -65.82 118.28
CA ASN A 715 97.31 -64.80 118.04
C ASN A 715 97.94 -63.42 117.71
N VAL A 716 97.06 -62.44 117.44
CA VAL A 716 97.25 -60.97 117.54
C VAL A 716 97.34 -60.18 116.22
N SER A 717 96.15 -59.73 115.78
CA SER A 717 95.71 -58.34 115.51
C SER A 717 96.77 -57.24 115.34
N TYR A 718 96.63 -56.37 114.32
CA TYR A 718 96.50 -54.88 114.45
C TYR A 718 96.51 -54.17 113.07
N PRO A 719 96.10 -52.87 112.97
CA PRO A 719 95.20 -52.35 111.93
C PRO A 719 95.85 -51.22 111.09
N SER A 720 95.15 -50.67 110.09
CA SER A 720 95.33 -49.27 109.66
C SER A 720 94.16 -48.75 108.84
N THR A 721 93.82 -47.50 109.15
CA THR A 721 92.64 -46.72 108.76
C THR A 721 93.01 -45.76 107.58
N PRO A 722 92.20 -44.74 107.19
CA PRO A 722 91.68 -44.52 105.84
C PRO A 722 92.34 -43.33 105.09
N LEU A 723 91.96 -43.06 103.82
CA LEU A 723 92.09 -41.72 103.21
C LEU A 723 91.23 -41.48 101.96
N ASN A 724 90.20 -40.68 102.19
CA ASN A 724 89.65 -39.52 101.47
C ASN A 724 90.01 -39.15 100.00
N SER A 725 88.94 -38.64 99.35
CA SER A 725 88.83 -37.48 98.45
C SER A 725 89.36 -37.49 97.02
N GLY A 726 88.53 -36.94 96.11
CA GLY A 726 89.00 -36.31 94.87
C GLY A 726 87.96 -36.20 93.77
N ASN A 727 87.10 -35.18 93.84
CA ASN A 727 86.58 -34.52 92.61
C ASN A 727 87.75 -33.71 92.00
N PRO A 728 87.80 -33.37 90.69
CA PRO A 728 86.91 -32.34 90.16
C PRO A 728 86.57 -32.44 88.64
N GLN A 729 85.74 -31.49 88.22
CA GLN A 729 85.25 -31.18 86.86
C GLN A 729 86.34 -30.96 85.79
N PHE A 730 86.05 -31.40 84.56
CA PHE A 730 85.70 -30.53 83.42
C PHE A 730 84.75 -31.28 82.48
#